data_AF-A0A960YT12-F1
#
_entry.id   AF-A0A960YT12-F1
#
_cell.length_a   1.000
_cell.length_b   1.000
_cell.length_c   1.000
_cell.angle_alpha   90.00
_cell.angle_beta   90.00
_cell.angle_gamma   90.00
#
_symmetry.space_group_name_H-M   'P 1'
#
loop_
_entity.id
_entity.type
_entity.pdbx_description
1 polymer ?
#
loop_
_entity_poly.entity_id
_entity_poly.type
_entity_poly.pdbx_seq_one_letter_code
_entity_poly.pdbx_strand_id
1 'polypeptide(L)'
;MWEKISVFVLRNRLLLIISLALLTAFMVYQATFAQLTYDNPKFIPDNDEEYKAYQTFKKTFGDDGSVLVIGIETDQITKPAFFNAWCDLSDRIEKKEGIQQVLSLANIPKLAIGYETNYIENDSFIREVFVQKQVIQESVQSQAELDSLMTEIKNLRFYEGIIFNDSGNFTLMAITLKKSILDSKRRISFVNELVDDVDQVCREHDVQAHYSGLPYIRTKFSKRVETELREFTVLSMLITALILLFFFRSLYILIFAMIVVMSGVFWSMGILVLLGFKITMFIGLLPPLIVVIGIANCIYLINKYHDEYRAHRNKIKALSRVISRVGIAVFFTNLTTAIGFGVFILTGSTVLQEFGLTAFLSVMAVFMISIILIPIIFSYLPEPPERHTKHLDRKFLQKLIEKLSHIVTNKRRTVYIVTGVVVVAMIIGMSLVNAVGFMVDDISKSDQIYKDLKFFERNVKGVLPFEIVVDTKRPGGIQDPSILRRMNTFEKDVLGRYSELSRSISIAQVINFARQEMHDGNPLFYRTPGNMELSQIMNLMPSSGDSKNSKMIRSMIDSVNSKARISVQMADIGTKKTKVLKQEILAAADSVFNYRRNGDELVPVDSSERIDIRLTGTSVIFVKGNDYLNRNLLISLIVAFVVIGLIMATIFMIPLAPLRIFLLGRALKLAIIYFKLGISGRRLQRIKLEQLSFRFRDVALDALADAVFKQSLFRVEEVMLRLDYNKLARDVLATHDEGLRRAIVDHVQSNRMLGDLGKLPFMSAITNELGASTAETVLDLMKTEVLGSVFHDITARILSDMHSSLQELDLVRITGTDQYKVVKHGLEDSPDSAAVPGNTEADTTHFLDADQDAAITEHKIMP
;
A
#
# COMPACT_ATOMS: atom_id res chain seq x y z
N MET A 1 -1.66 30.63 -21.60
CA MET A 1 -2.39 29.36 -21.88
C MET A 1 -3.67 29.25 -21.07
N TRP A 2 -3.63 29.30 -19.74
CA TRP A 2 -4.79 29.17 -18.85
C TRP A 2 -5.91 30.20 -19.07
N GLU A 3 -5.60 31.42 -19.49
CA GLU A 3 -6.62 32.40 -19.88
C GLU A 3 -7.38 31.98 -21.15
N LYS A 4 -6.70 31.39 -22.14
CA LYS A 4 -7.35 30.84 -23.34
C LYS A 4 -8.27 29.67 -22.97
N ILE A 5 -7.85 28.83 -22.03
CA ILE A 5 -8.67 27.72 -21.50
C ILE A 5 -9.91 28.28 -20.79
N SER A 6 -9.75 29.32 -19.96
CA SER A 6 -10.87 30.01 -19.30
C SER A 6 -11.91 30.53 -20.30
N VAL A 7 -11.45 31.24 -21.34
CA VAL A 7 -12.33 31.75 -22.40
C VAL A 7 -13.01 30.61 -23.14
N PHE A 8 -12.29 29.53 -23.47
CA PHE A 8 -12.85 28.36 -24.14
C PHE A 8 -13.94 27.67 -23.31
N VAL A 9 -13.69 27.43 -22.01
CA VAL A 9 -14.64 26.79 -21.10
C VAL A 9 -15.91 27.64 -20.93
N LEU A 10 -15.75 28.96 -20.77
CA LEU A 10 -16.87 29.86 -20.54
C LEU A 10 -17.65 30.21 -21.82
N ARG A 11 -17.05 30.08 -23.02
CA ARG A 11 -17.72 30.31 -24.30
C ARG A 11 -18.47 29.07 -24.79
N ASN A 12 -17.91 27.87 -24.57
CA ASN A 12 -18.44 26.60 -25.10
C ASN A 12 -19.17 25.74 -24.05
N ARG A 13 -19.87 26.38 -23.11
CA ARG A 13 -20.47 25.74 -21.92
C ARG A 13 -21.35 24.54 -22.26
N LEU A 14 -22.30 24.73 -23.18
CA LEU A 14 -23.28 23.71 -23.55
C LEU A 14 -22.62 22.53 -24.26
N LEU A 15 -21.68 22.80 -25.17
CA LEU A 15 -20.89 21.76 -25.84
C LEU A 15 -20.09 20.93 -24.82
N LEU A 16 -19.44 21.59 -23.85
CA LEU A 16 -18.65 20.91 -22.82
C LEU A 16 -19.50 20.11 -21.83
N ILE A 17 -20.70 20.58 -21.48
CA ILE A 17 -21.64 19.79 -20.67
C ILE A 17 -22.04 18.53 -21.44
N ILE A 18 -22.46 18.68 -22.70
CA ILE A 18 -22.92 17.55 -23.51
C ILE A 18 -21.79 16.55 -23.73
N SER A 19 -20.59 17.02 -24.07
CA SER A 19 -19.44 16.13 -24.27
C SER A 19 -19.06 15.41 -22.98
N LEU A 20 -19.03 16.10 -21.84
CA LEU A 20 -18.73 15.48 -20.55
C LEU A 20 -19.82 14.51 -20.12
N ALA A 21 -21.10 14.81 -20.38
CA ALA A 21 -22.22 13.92 -20.11
C ALA A 21 -22.14 12.64 -20.96
N LEU A 22 -21.85 12.76 -22.25
CA LEU A 22 -21.65 11.60 -23.15
C LEU A 22 -20.45 10.77 -22.74
N LEU A 23 -19.31 11.41 -22.42
CA LEU A 23 -18.13 10.71 -21.93
C LEU A 23 -18.40 10.02 -20.59
N THR A 24 -19.13 10.66 -19.69
CA THR A 24 -19.52 10.06 -18.42
C THR A 24 -20.47 8.88 -18.64
N ALA A 25 -21.45 9.00 -19.54
CA ALA A 25 -22.33 7.88 -19.89
C ALA A 25 -21.54 6.71 -20.49
N PHE A 26 -20.57 6.98 -21.35
CA PHE A 26 -19.64 5.97 -21.87
C PHE A 26 -18.82 5.32 -20.74
N MET A 27 -18.27 6.11 -19.82
CA MET A 27 -17.51 5.57 -18.68
C MET A 27 -18.38 4.76 -17.72
N VAL A 28 -19.64 5.17 -17.50
CA VAL A 28 -20.63 4.40 -16.72
C VAL A 28 -20.93 3.08 -17.41
N TYR A 29 -21.13 3.08 -18.73
CA TYR A 29 -21.31 1.87 -19.52
C TYR A 29 -20.09 0.94 -19.38
N GLN A 30 -18.88 1.47 -19.52
CA GLN A 30 -17.65 0.69 -19.32
C GLN A 30 -17.54 0.13 -17.91
N ALA A 31 -17.89 0.92 -16.88
CA ALA A 31 -17.86 0.48 -15.49
C ALA A 31 -18.77 -0.74 -15.22
N THR A 32 -19.82 -0.97 -16.02
CA THR A 32 -20.67 -2.17 -15.87
C THR A 32 -19.96 -3.47 -16.25
N PHE A 33 -18.88 -3.41 -17.04
CA PHE A 33 -18.05 -4.56 -17.40
C PHE A 33 -16.93 -4.85 -16.39
N ALA A 34 -16.87 -4.11 -15.27
CA ALA A 34 -15.84 -4.32 -14.26
C ALA A 34 -15.96 -5.71 -13.63
N GLN A 35 -14.88 -6.50 -13.71
CA GLN A 35 -14.81 -7.86 -13.18
C GLN A 35 -13.94 -7.90 -11.93
N LEU A 36 -14.40 -8.58 -10.88
CA LEU A 36 -13.58 -8.91 -9.72
C LEU A 36 -12.55 -9.99 -10.07
N THR A 37 -11.31 -9.85 -9.59
CA THR A 37 -10.35 -10.95 -9.60
C THR A 37 -10.61 -11.87 -8.40
N TYR A 38 -10.57 -13.18 -8.62
CA TYR A 38 -10.74 -14.21 -7.56
C TYR A 38 -9.45 -15.01 -7.29
N ASP A 39 -8.38 -14.70 -8.03
CA ASP A 39 -7.03 -15.25 -7.88
C ASP A 39 -6.25 -14.49 -6.77
N ASN A 40 -5.18 -15.09 -6.28
CA ASN A 40 -4.32 -14.49 -5.26
C ASN A 40 -3.64 -13.21 -5.79
N PRO A 41 -3.56 -12.14 -4.97
CA PRO A 41 -2.79 -10.96 -5.33
C PRO A 41 -1.32 -11.32 -5.59
N LYS A 42 -0.82 -10.96 -6.77
CA LYS A 42 0.56 -11.20 -7.18
C LYS A 42 1.44 -10.03 -6.77
N PHE A 43 2.15 -10.19 -5.65
CA PHE A 43 3.12 -9.21 -5.18
C PHE A 43 4.51 -9.40 -5.78
N ILE A 44 4.83 -10.63 -6.20
CA ILE A 44 6.14 -10.98 -6.75
C ILE A 44 6.11 -10.82 -8.28
N PRO A 45 7.18 -10.31 -8.92
CA PRO A 45 7.29 -10.25 -10.38
C PRO A 45 7.27 -11.64 -11.03
N ASP A 46 6.76 -11.73 -12.25
CA ASP A 46 6.71 -12.99 -13.01
C ASP A 46 8.10 -13.56 -13.36
N ASN A 47 9.13 -12.71 -13.35
CA ASN A 47 10.51 -13.12 -13.66
C ASN A 47 11.28 -13.68 -12.45
N ASP A 48 10.74 -13.58 -11.23
CA ASP A 48 11.38 -14.04 -10.00
C ASP A 48 11.57 -15.57 -9.99
N GLU A 49 12.73 -16.03 -9.54
CA GLU A 49 13.10 -17.45 -9.58
C GLU A 49 12.27 -18.33 -8.64
N GLU A 50 11.93 -17.85 -7.44
CA GLU A 50 11.11 -18.59 -6.48
C GLU A 50 9.68 -18.73 -7.01
N TYR A 51 9.17 -17.68 -7.66
CA TYR A 51 7.85 -17.71 -8.27
C TYR A 51 7.80 -18.64 -9.50
N LYS A 52 8.82 -18.63 -10.37
CA LYS A 52 8.95 -19.59 -11.48
C LYS A 52 8.99 -21.03 -10.97
N ALA A 53 9.77 -21.29 -9.91
CA ALA A 53 9.85 -22.61 -9.30
C ALA A 53 8.48 -23.06 -8.76
N TYR A 54 7.71 -22.16 -8.13
CA TYR A 54 6.35 -22.45 -7.69
C TYR A 54 5.40 -22.72 -8.86
N GLN A 55 5.50 -21.99 -9.97
CA GLN A 55 4.72 -22.26 -11.18
C GLN A 55 5.07 -23.62 -11.80
N THR A 56 6.35 -23.98 -11.83
CA THR A 56 6.79 -25.32 -12.26
C THR A 56 6.22 -26.40 -11.33
N PHE A 57 6.29 -26.20 -10.01
CA PHE A 57 5.68 -27.09 -9.03
C PHE A 57 4.19 -27.30 -9.31
N LYS A 58 3.42 -26.22 -9.51
CA LYS A 58 1.98 -26.31 -9.80
C LYS A 58 1.67 -27.06 -11.10
N LYS A 59 2.51 -26.91 -12.12
CA LYS A 59 2.37 -27.62 -13.40
C LYS A 59 2.69 -29.12 -13.26
N THR A 60 3.67 -29.48 -12.43
CA THR A 60 4.09 -30.86 -12.24
C THR A 60 3.18 -31.63 -11.28
N PHE A 61 2.83 -31.04 -10.13
CA PHE A 61 2.19 -31.74 -9.02
C PHE A 61 0.74 -31.30 -8.74
N GLY A 62 0.24 -30.27 -9.41
CA GLY A 62 -1.09 -29.69 -9.19
C GLY A 62 -1.11 -28.49 -8.23
N ASP A 63 -2.29 -27.94 -7.99
CA ASP A 63 -2.48 -26.73 -7.16
C ASP A 63 -2.56 -27.08 -5.66
N ASP A 64 -1.61 -26.60 -4.87
CA ASP A 64 -1.54 -26.81 -3.42
C ASP A 64 -2.63 -26.04 -2.64
N GLY A 65 -3.24 -25.02 -3.25
CA GLY A 65 -4.28 -24.20 -2.64
C GLY A 65 -5.71 -24.64 -2.92
N SER A 66 -5.92 -25.88 -3.40
CA SER A 66 -7.21 -26.38 -3.90
C SER A 66 -8.07 -27.12 -2.87
N VAL A 67 -7.51 -27.41 -1.68
CA VAL A 67 -8.15 -28.24 -0.67
C VAL A 67 -8.92 -27.40 0.34
N LEU A 68 -10.23 -27.64 0.45
CA LEU A 68 -11.08 -27.23 1.55
C LEU A 68 -11.07 -28.34 2.60
N VAL A 69 -10.97 -27.99 3.89
CA VAL A 69 -11.00 -28.98 4.97
C VAL A 69 -12.17 -28.71 5.91
N ILE A 70 -12.82 -29.79 6.32
CA ILE A 70 -13.89 -29.80 7.30
C ILE A 70 -13.44 -30.70 8.44
N GLY A 71 -13.56 -30.23 9.67
CA GLY A 71 -13.16 -30.98 10.86
C GLY A 71 -14.28 -31.00 11.87
N ILE A 72 -14.42 -32.14 12.53
CA ILE A 72 -15.33 -32.33 13.67
C ILE A 72 -14.54 -32.99 14.80
N GLU A 73 -14.89 -32.65 16.04
CA GLU A 73 -14.35 -33.27 17.24
C GLU A 73 -15.52 -33.66 18.14
N THR A 74 -15.94 -34.92 18.07
CA THR A 74 -17.16 -35.41 18.74
C THR A 74 -17.13 -36.92 18.95
N ASP A 75 -17.71 -37.38 20.05
CA ASP A 75 -17.94 -38.81 20.32
C ASP A 75 -19.07 -39.39 19.46
N GLN A 76 -19.86 -38.55 18.78
CA GLN A 76 -20.94 -39.02 17.91
C GLN A 76 -20.39 -39.79 16.69
N ILE A 77 -19.15 -39.53 16.26
CA ILE A 77 -18.54 -40.22 15.11
C ILE A 77 -18.35 -41.73 15.36
N THR A 78 -18.30 -42.15 16.62
CA THR A 78 -18.24 -43.56 17.00
C THR A 78 -19.63 -44.17 17.20
N LYS A 79 -20.71 -43.49 16.79
CA LYS A 79 -22.07 -44.04 16.80
C LYS A 79 -22.55 -44.33 15.37
N PRO A 80 -23.16 -45.50 15.09
CA PRO A 80 -23.57 -45.90 13.75
C PRO A 80 -24.44 -44.87 13.02
N ALA A 81 -25.39 -44.24 13.73
CA ALA A 81 -26.31 -43.29 13.12
C ALA A 81 -25.59 -42.09 12.48
N PHE A 82 -24.70 -41.43 13.23
CA PHE A 82 -23.97 -40.27 12.70
C PHE A 82 -22.82 -40.70 11.79
N PHE A 83 -22.16 -41.84 12.06
CA PHE A 83 -21.14 -42.39 11.18
C PHE A 83 -21.67 -42.64 9.76
N ASN A 84 -22.83 -43.31 9.64
CA ASN A 84 -23.47 -43.55 8.34
C ASN A 84 -23.89 -42.23 7.67
N ALA A 85 -24.46 -41.29 8.44
CA ALA A 85 -24.83 -39.97 7.91
C ALA A 85 -23.61 -39.19 7.38
N TRP A 86 -22.47 -39.29 8.06
CA TRP A 86 -21.20 -38.71 7.62
C TRP A 86 -20.65 -39.39 6.36
N CYS A 87 -20.81 -40.70 6.24
CA CYS A 87 -20.45 -41.45 5.04
C CYS A 87 -21.30 -41.04 3.83
N ASP A 88 -22.62 -41.01 4.00
CA ASP A 88 -23.53 -40.57 2.95
C ASP A 88 -23.25 -39.13 2.52
N LEU A 89 -22.90 -38.25 3.47
CA LEU A 89 -22.50 -36.87 3.18
C LEU A 89 -21.23 -36.83 2.33
N SER A 90 -20.19 -37.60 2.69
CA SER A 90 -18.93 -37.68 1.93
C SER A 90 -19.17 -38.10 0.49
N ASP A 91 -19.99 -39.13 0.28
CA ASP A 91 -20.33 -39.65 -1.05
C ASP A 91 -21.17 -38.69 -1.88
N ARG A 92 -22.14 -38.02 -1.25
CA ARG A 92 -22.93 -36.96 -1.92
C ARG A 92 -22.04 -35.82 -2.39
N ILE A 93 -21.09 -35.39 -1.54
CA ILE A 93 -20.13 -34.34 -1.87
C ILE A 93 -19.21 -34.78 -3.01
N GLU A 94 -18.65 -36.00 -2.96
CA GLU A 94 -17.73 -36.51 -4.00
C GLU A 94 -18.38 -36.56 -5.40
N LYS A 95 -19.70 -36.80 -5.48
CA LYS A 95 -20.46 -36.85 -6.74
C LYS A 95 -20.79 -35.47 -7.33
N LYS A 96 -20.62 -34.36 -6.61
CA LYS A 96 -20.97 -33.02 -7.12
C LYS A 96 -20.03 -32.56 -8.24
N GLU A 97 -20.61 -31.94 -9.27
CA GLU A 97 -19.85 -31.34 -10.37
C GLU A 97 -19.03 -30.14 -9.88
N GLY A 98 -17.71 -30.29 -9.84
CA GLY A 98 -16.78 -29.26 -9.37
C GLY A 98 -15.77 -29.78 -8.35
N ILE A 99 -16.00 -30.97 -7.79
CA ILE A 99 -15.07 -31.65 -6.90
C ILE A 99 -14.19 -32.61 -7.70
N GLN A 100 -12.90 -32.59 -7.40
CA GLN A 100 -11.91 -33.49 -7.98
C GLN A 100 -11.77 -34.78 -7.15
N GLN A 101 -11.76 -34.64 -5.82
CA GLN A 101 -11.63 -35.76 -4.90
C GLN A 101 -12.11 -35.35 -3.50
N VAL A 102 -12.68 -36.30 -2.76
CA VAL A 102 -12.91 -36.19 -1.32
C VAL A 102 -12.08 -37.26 -0.64
N LEU A 103 -11.42 -36.90 0.47
CA LEU A 103 -10.74 -37.82 1.36
C LEU A 103 -11.26 -37.57 2.78
N SER A 104 -11.96 -38.54 3.34
CA SER A 104 -12.57 -38.48 4.67
C SER A 104 -12.50 -39.85 5.33
N LEU A 105 -12.86 -39.93 6.62
CA LEU A 105 -13.02 -41.21 7.33
C LEU A 105 -13.90 -42.21 6.57
N ALA A 106 -14.92 -41.72 5.86
CA ALA A 106 -15.91 -42.52 5.17
C ALA A 106 -15.40 -43.24 3.91
N ASN A 107 -14.37 -42.68 3.26
CA ASN A 107 -13.87 -43.18 1.99
C ASN A 107 -12.36 -43.42 2.01
N ILE A 108 -11.80 -43.70 3.21
CA ILE A 108 -10.39 -44.04 3.38
C ILE A 108 -10.05 -45.30 2.55
N PRO A 109 -9.08 -45.19 1.61
CA PRO A 109 -8.59 -46.36 0.92
C PRO A 109 -7.44 -47.04 1.69
N LYS A 110 -7.48 -48.37 1.76
CA LYS A 110 -6.31 -49.20 2.06
C LYS A 110 -5.66 -49.71 0.78
N LEU A 111 -4.38 -50.10 0.85
CA LEU A 111 -3.73 -50.79 -0.27
C LEU A 111 -3.99 -52.29 -0.12
N ALA A 112 -4.24 -52.97 -1.24
CA ALA A 112 -4.36 -54.41 -1.31
C ALA A 112 -3.61 -54.91 -2.55
N ILE A 113 -3.20 -56.18 -2.53
CA ILE A 113 -2.65 -56.83 -3.72
C ILE A 113 -3.82 -57.17 -4.65
N GLY A 114 -3.77 -56.63 -5.87
CA GLY A 114 -4.68 -56.94 -6.97
C GLY A 114 -3.90 -57.35 -8.20
N TYR A 115 -4.58 -57.48 -9.34
CA TYR A 115 -4.01 -57.96 -10.59
C TYR A 115 -4.23 -56.95 -11.72
N GLU A 116 -3.18 -56.66 -12.48
CA GLU A 116 -3.22 -55.80 -13.68
C GLU A 116 -2.79 -56.62 -14.90
N THR A 117 -3.63 -56.63 -15.94
CA THR A 117 -3.34 -57.29 -17.21
C THR A 117 -2.61 -56.30 -18.12
N ASN A 118 -1.36 -56.61 -18.45
CA ASN A 118 -0.57 -55.83 -19.39
C ASN A 118 -0.51 -56.55 -20.73
N TYR A 119 -0.54 -55.77 -21.81
CA TYR A 119 -0.43 -56.25 -23.18
C TYR A 119 0.91 -55.80 -23.75
N ILE A 120 1.77 -56.74 -24.13
CA ILE A 120 3.00 -56.49 -24.88
C ILE A 120 2.94 -57.35 -26.13
N GLU A 121 3.09 -56.74 -27.31
CA GLU A 121 3.14 -57.45 -28.61
C GLU A 121 1.99 -58.45 -28.84
N ASN A 122 0.75 -58.06 -28.49
CA ASN A 122 -0.48 -58.88 -28.55
C ASN A 122 -0.56 -60.06 -27.56
N ASP A 123 0.40 -60.23 -26.66
CA ASP A 123 0.33 -61.22 -25.58
C ASP A 123 -0.05 -60.53 -24.26
N SER A 124 -0.90 -61.19 -23.47
CA SER A 124 -1.39 -60.64 -22.20
C SER A 124 -0.76 -61.36 -21.01
N PHE A 125 -0.11 -60.63 -20.10
CA PHE A 125 0.38 -61.18 -18.84
C PHE A 125 -0.26 -60.45 -17.66
N ILE A 126 -0.56 -61.21 -16.62
CA ILE A 126 -1.15 -60.73 -15.38
C ILE A 126 -0.02 -60.48 -14.38
N ARG A 127 0.03 -59.29 -13.81
CA ARG A 127 1.00 -58.90 -12.78
C ARG A 127 0.27 -58.50 -11.51
N GLU A 128 0.82 -58.90 -10.37
CA GLU A 128 0.38 -58.39 -9.07
C GLU A 128 0.76 -56.91 -8.91
N VAL A 129 -0.21 -56.09 -8.50
CA VAL A 129 -0.01 -54.67 -8.23
C VAL A 129 -0.82 -54.20 -7.03
N PHE A 130 -0.36 -53.13 -6.37
CA PHE A 130 -1.14 -52.47 -5.34
C PHE A 130 -2.35 -51.76 -5.96
N VAL A 131 -3.54 -52.12 -5.46
CA VAL A 131 -4.83 -51.48 -5.78
C VAL A 131 -5.42 -50.84 -4.52
N GLN A 132 -6.12 -49.71 -4.68
CA GLN A 132 -6.85 -49.08 -3.58
C GLN A 132 -8.17 -49.83 -3.38
N LYS A 133 -8.41 -50.28 -2.15
CA LYS A 133 -9.68 -50.86 -1.70
C LYS A 133 -10.26 -49.97 -0.62
N GLN A 134 -11.54 -49.61 -0.73
CA GLN A 134 -12.20 -48.86 0.34
C GLN A 134 -12.33 -49.76 1.58
N VAL A 135 -12.01 -49.19 2.74
CA VAL A 135 -12.17 -49.87 4.04
C VAL A 135 -13.66 -50.05 4.34
N ILE A 136 -14.46 -49.01 4.08
CA ILE A 136 -15.91 -49.03 4.23
C ILE A 136 -16.53 -49.41 2.89
N GLN A 137 -17.36 -50.44 2.88
CA GLN A 137 -18.03 -50.95 1.68
C GLN A 137 -19.54 -50.84 1.74
N GLU A 138 -20.09 -50.97 2.95
CA GLU A 138 -21.53 -50.96 3.22
C GLU A 138 -21.83 -50.10 4.46
N SER A 139 -23.09 -49.69 4.62
CA SER A 139 -23.55 -48.97 5.80
C SER A 139 -23.46 -49.86 7.04
N VAL A 140 -22.94 -49.31 8.13
CA VAL A 140 -22.71 -50.04 9.37
C VAL A 140 -24.04 -50.35 10.07
N GLN A 141 -24.27 -51.61 10.42
CA GLN A 141 -25.54 -52.09 11.01
C GLN A 141 -25.51 -52.16 12.54
N SER A 142 -24.32 -52.29 13.14
CA SER A 142 -24.18 -52.48 14.59
C SER A 142 -22.99 -51.74 15.19
N GLN A 143 -23.03 -51.50 16.50
CA GLN A 143 -21.91 -50.86 17.22
C GLN A 143 -20.63 -51.71 17.15
N ALA A 144 -20.73 -53.03 17.29
CA ALA A 144 -19.57 -53.92 17.25
C ALA A 144 -18.86 -53.90 15.89
N GLU A 145 -19.63 -53.80 14.80
CA GLU A 145 -19.10 -53.63 13.45
C GLU A 145 -18.37 -52.28 13.31
N LEU A 146 -18.95 -51.19 13.83
CA LEU A 146 -18.30 -49.88 13.84
C LEU A 146 -17.00 -49.90 14.64
N ASP A 147 -17.00 -50.51 15.82
CA ASP A 147 -15.83 -50.57 16.69
C ASP A 147 -14.67 -51.35 16.03
N SER A 148 -15.00 -52.45 15.33
CA SER A 148 -14.04 -53.21 14.53
C SER A 148 -13.47 -52.37 13.38
N LEU A 149 -14.35 -51.68 12.65
CA LEU A 149 -13.95 -50.83 11.52
C LEU A 149 -13.11 -49.62 11.97
N MET A 150 -13.47 -48.99 13.08
CA MET A 150 -12.67 -47.92 13.69
C MET A 150 -11.30 -48.42 14.16
N THR A 151 -11.21 -49.66 14.63
CA THR A 151 -9.92 -50.29 14.98
C THR A 151 -9.06 -50.52 13.74
N GLU A 152 -9.64 -51.02 12.65
CA GLU A 152 -8.94 -51.17 11.37
C GLU A 152 -8.45 -49.81 10.85
N ILE A 153 -9.29 -48.78 10.87
CA ILE A 153 -8.92 -47.42 10.45
C ILE A 153 -7.78 -46.88 11.31
N LYS A 154 -7.85 -47.00 12.64
CA LYS A 154 -6.79 -46.55 13.56
C LYS A 154 -5.47 -47.28 13.34
N ASN A 155 -5.50 -48.50 12.81
CA ASN A 155 -4.29 -49.22 12.45
C ASN A 155 -3.62 -48.65 11.19
N LEU A 156 -4.34 -47.94 10.31
CA LEU A 156 -3.77 -47.32 9.11
C LEU A 156 -2.92 -46.09 9.45
N ARG A 157 -1.67 -46.34 9.84
CA ARG A 157 -0.73 -45.32 10.29
C ARG A 157 -0.47 -44.23 9.26
N PHE A 158 -0.70 -44.47 7.97
CA PHE A 158 -0.58 -43.46 6.94
C PHE A 158 -1.50 -42.25 7.15
N TYR A 159 -2.71 -42.43 7.69
CA TYR A 159 -3.73 -41.37 7.81
C TYR A 159 -3.76 -40.68 9.20
N GLU A 160 -3.07 -41.26 10.19
CA GLU A 160 -2.96 -40.70 11.55
C GLU A 160 -2.26 -39.32 11.52
N GLY A 161 -2.87 -38.32 12.14
CA GLY A 161 -2.41 -36.93 12.13
C GLY A 161 -2.73 -36.17 10.84
N ILE A 162 -3.47 -36.77 9.91
CA ILE A 162 -3.96 -36.14 8.66
C ILE A 162 -5.49 -36.17 8.63
N ILE A 163 -6.09 -37.35 8.81
CA ILE A 163 -7.54 -37.56 8.78
C ILE A 163 -8.12 -37.74 10.18
N PHE A 164 -7.43 -38.45 11.06
CA PHE A 164 -7.85 -38.67 12.45
C PHE A 164 -6.68 -38.46 13.42
N ASN A 165 -6.98 -38.24 14.70
CA ASN A 165 -6.00 -38.16 15.78
C ASN A 165 -6.01 -39.42 16.66
N ASP A 166 -5.05 -39.52 17.58
CA ASP A 166 -4.92 -40.66 18.50
C ASP A 166 -6.13 -40.82 19.44
N SER A 167 -6.76 -39.71 19.81
CA SER A 167 -7.95 -39.71 20.67
C SER A 167 -9.15 -40.38 20.00
N GLY A 168 -9.21 -40.41 18.66
CA GLY A 168 -10.24 -41.08 17.88
C GLY A 168 -11.56 -40.29 17.73
N ASN A 169 -11.68 -39.13 18.39
CA ASN A 169 -12.90 -38.32 18.38
C ASN A 169 -12.82 -37.16 17.37
N PHE A 170 -11.63 -36.92 16.79
CA PHE A 170 -11.43 -35.97 15.71
C PHE A 170 -11.40 -36.67 14.36
N THR A 171 -12.14 -36.13 13.38
CA THR A 171 -11.97 -36.50 11.98
C THR A 171 -11.96 -35.27 11.08
N LEU A 172 -11.20 -35.37 9.98
CA LEU A 172 -11.05 -34.37 8.94
C LEU A 172 -11.55 -34.93 7.60
N MET A 173 -12.34 -34.15 6.88
CA MET A 173 -12.74 -34.36 5.50
C MET A 173 -12.05 -33.32 4.62
N ALA A 174 -11.16 -33.78 3.74
CA ALA A 174 -10.45 -32.96 2.76
C ALA A 174 -11.16 -33.03 1.40
N ILE A 175 -11.51 -31.88 0.85
CA ILE A 175 -12.28 -31.74 -0.38
C ILE A 175 -11.45 -30.94 -1.38
N THR A 176 -10.95 -31.61 -2.41
CA THR A 176 -10.15 -31.00 -3.47
C THR A 176 -11.06 -30.45 -4.55
N LEU A 177 -11.05 -29.13 -4.75
CA LEU A 177 -11.85 -28.46 -5.76
C LEU A 177 -11.15 -28.43 -7.12
N LYS A 178 -11.92 -28.56 -8.21
CA LYS A 178 -11.41 -28.36 -9.56
C LYS A 178 -11.02 -26.89 -9.78
N LYS A 179 -9.97 -26.68 -10.57
CA LYS A 179 -9.49 -25.33 -10.95
C LYS A 179 -10.56 -24.44 -11.58
N SER A 180 -11.47 -25.02 -12.37
CA SER A 180 -12.59 -24.30 -13.00
C SER A 180 -13.52 -23.63 -11.98
N ILE A 181 -13.64 -24.19 -10.77
CA ILE A 181 -14.39 -23.59 -9.68
C ILE A 181 -13.51 -22.60 -8.90
N LEU A 182 -12.28 -23.00 -8.56
CA LEU A 182 -11.37 -22.22 -7.70
C LEU A 182 -11.17 -20.76 -8.15
N ASP A 183 -10.97 -20.51 -9.44
CA ASP A 183 -10.62 -19.17 -9.94
C ASP A 183 -11.86 -18.38 -10.43
N SER A 184 -13.07 -18.84 -10.09
CA SER A 184 -14.33 -18.31 -10.61
C SER A 184 -15.22 -17.67 -9.54
N LYS A 185 -16.14 -16.79 -9.98
CA LYS A 185 -17.21 -16.26 -9.12
C LYS A 185 -18.11 -17.38 -8.54
N ARG A 186 -18.26 -18.50 -9.27
CA ARG A 186 -19.06 -19.67 -8.84
C ARG A 186 -18.50 -20.33 -7.57
N ARG A 187 -17.22 -20.11 -7.23
CA ARG A 187 -16.63 -20.58 -5.97
C ARG A 187 -17.45 -20.16 -4.75
N ILE A 188 -17.99 -18.92 -4.76
CA ILE A 188 -18.68 -18.38 -3.59
C ILE A 188 -19.97 -19.15 -3.31
N SER A 189 -20.83 -19.34 -4.31
CA SER A 189 -22.06 -20.11 -4.13
C SER A 189 -21.76 -21.57 -3.85
N PHE A 190 -20.84 -22.17 -4.61
CA PHE A 190 -20.48 -23.59 -4.48
C PHE A 190 -19.97 -23.94 -3.07
N VAL A 191 -19.07 -23.13 -2.50
CA VAL A 191 -18.55 -23.36 -1.15
C VAL A 191 -19.61 -23.12 -0.09
N ASN A 192 -20.50 -22.13 -0.26
CA ASN A 192 -21.59 -21.93 0.70
C ASN A 192 -22.59 -23.08 0.68
N GLU A 193 -23.00 -23.57 -0.49
CA GLU A 193 -23.86 -24.76 -0.63
C GLU A 193 -23.23 -25.99 0.05
N LEU A 194 -21.92 -26.17 -0.10
CA LEU A 194 -21.19 -27.25 0.54
C LEU A 194 -21.14 -27.13 2.07
N VAL A 195 -20.99 -25.91 2.58
CA VAL A 195 -21.05 -25.63 4.02
C VAL A 195 -22.45 -25.91 4.55
N ASP A 196 -23.49 -25.45 3.86
CA ASP A 196 -24.89 -25.64 4.24
C ASP A 196 -25.27 -27.14 4.29
N ASP A 197 -24.83 -27.94 3.31
CA ASP A 197 -25.04 -29.39 3.28
C ASP A 197 -24.42 -30.09 4.52
N VAL A 198 -23.22 -29.65 4.92
CA VAL A 198 -22.50 -30.20 6.08
C VAL A 198 -23.15 -29.76 7.38
N ASP A 199 -23.47 -28.47 7.50
CA ASP A 199 -24.12 -27.89 8.68
C ASP A 199 -25.52 -28.48 8.90
N GLN A 200 -26.23 -28.89 7.84
CA GLN A 200 -27.51 -29.58 7.97
C GLN A 200 -27.33 -30.93 8.69
N VAL A 201 -26.46 -31.80 8.18
CA VAL A 201 -26.20 -33.13 8.78
C VAL A 201 -25.65 -32.99 10.19
N CYS A 202 -24.75 -32.04 10.43
CA CYS A 202 -24.16 -31.85 11.75
C CYS A 202 -25.18 -31.34 12.77
N ARG A 203 -26.10 -30.45 12.39
CA ARG A 203 -27.18 -29.96 13.28
C ARG A 203 -28.19 -31.04 13.66
N GLU A 204 -28.52 -31.97 12.75
CA GLU A 204 -29.43 -33.08 13.02
C GLU A 204 -28.91 -34.03 14.13
N HIS A 205 -27.59 -34.04 14.35
CA HIS A 205 -26.93 -34.90 15.33
C HIS A 205 -26.24 -34.13 16.49
N ASP A 206 -26.51 -32.84 16.63
CA ASP A 206 -25.90 -31.95 17.66
C ASP A 206 -24.35 -31.97 17.62
N VAL A 207 -23.80 -31.90 16.40
CA VAL A 207 -22.36 -31.85 16.14
C VAL A 207 -21.98 -30.47 15.62
N GLN A 208 -20.87 -29.94 16.11
CA GLN A 208 -20.29 -28.70 15.58
C GLN A 208 -19.24 -29.01 14.51
N ALA A 209 -19.45 -28.48 13.30
CA ALA A 209 -18.47 -28.52 12.22
C ALA A 209 -17.57 -27.28 12.22
N HIS A 210 -16.31 -27.48 11.86
CA HIS A 210 -15.30 -26.44 11.68
C HIS A 210 -14.76 -26.46 10.25
N TYR A 211 -14.55 -25.28 9.66
CA TYR A 211 -14.22 -25.15 8.24
C TYR A 211 -12.92 -24.38 8.04
N SER A 212 -12.05 -24.89 7.17
CA SER A 212 -10.82 -24.20 6.79
C SER A 212 -10.32 -24.61 5.41
N GLY A 213 -9.06 -24.31 5.12
CA GLY A 213 -8.46 -24.46 3.81
C GLY A 213 -8.61 -23.20 2.97
N LEU A 214 -7.68 -23.02 2.04
CA LEU A 214 -7.58 -21.81 1.23
C LEU A 214 -8.85 -21.49 0.44
N PRO A 215 -9.59 -22.46 -0.16
CA PRO A 215 -10.83 -22.14 -0.85
C PRO A 215 -11.92 -21.56 0.05
N TYR A 216 -12.10 -22.12 1.26
CA TYR A 216 -13.08 -21.62 2.22
C TYR A 216 -12.72 -20.22 2.71
N ILE A 217 -11.47 -20.03 3.16
CA ILE A 217 -10.94 -18.75 3.63
C ILE A 217 -11.09 -17.69 2.54
N ARG A 218 -10.67 -18.00 1.30
CA ARG A 218 -10.79 -17.07 0.15
C ARG A 218 -12.23 -16.76 -0.18
N THR A 219 -13.15 -17.71 -0.13
CA THR A 219 -14.58 -17.46 -0.39
C THR A 219 -15.17 -16.49 0.63
N LYS A 220 -15.02 -16.78 1.93
CA LYS A 220 -15.57 -15.91 2.97
C LYS A 220 -14.91 -14.54 2.94
N PHE A 221 -13.60 -14.49 2.71
CA PHE A 221 -12.85 -13.24 2.61
C PHE A 221 -13.26 -12.40 1.39
N SER A 222 -13.31 -12.99 0.19
CA SER A 222 -13.78 -12.29 -1.02
C SER A 222 -15.20 -11.75 -0.85
N LYS A 223 -16.10 -12.51 -0.21
CA LYS A 223 -17.48 -12.07 0.01
C LYS A 223 -17.58 -10.90 0.99
N ARG A 224 -16.77 -10.91 2.05
CA ARG A 224 -16.68 -9.78 2.99
C ARG A 224 -16.12 -8.54 2.32
N VAL A 225 -14.99 -8.67 1.62
CA VAL A 225 -14.39 -7.55 0.88
C VAL A 225 -15.38 -6.95 -0.12
N GLU A 226 -16.11 -7.78 -0.89
CA GLU A 226 -17.17 -7.29 -1.80
C GLU A 226 -18.22 -6.43 -1.08
N THR A 227 -18.70 -6.91 0.07
CA THR A 227 -19.75 -6.25 0.86
C THR A 227 -19.23 -4.97 1.51
N GLU A 228 -18.08 -5.05 2.18
CA GLU A 228 -17.42 -3.93 2.84
C GLU A 228 -17.05 -2.82 1.86
N LEU A 229 -16.52 -3.15 0.66
CA LEU A 229 -16.20 -2.13 -0.35
C LEU A 229 -17.44 -1.36 -0.82
N ARG A 230 -18.58 -2.05 -0.98
CA ARG A 230 -19.86 -1.42 -1.33
C ARG A 230 -20.35 -0.52 -0.20
N GLU A 231 -20.40 -1.03 1.02
CA GLU A 231 -20.83 -0.28 2.20
C GLU A 231 -19.92 0.94 2.44
N PHE A 232 -18.62 0.76 2.35
CA PHE A 232 -17.62 1.80 2.53
C PHE A 232 -17.76 2.91 1.49
N THR A 233 -17.98 2.55 0.22
CA THR A 233 -18.20 3.54 -0.85
C THR A 233 -19.48 4.34 -0.60
N VAL A 234 -20.60 3.68 -0.28
CA VAL A 234 -21.88 4.35 0.02
C VAL A 234 -21.77 5.25 1.25
N LEU A 235 -21.17 4.75 2.33
CA LEU A 235 -20.99 5.51 3.56
C LEU A 235 -20.06 6.71 3.35
N SER A 236 -18.98 6.54 2.58
CA SER A 236 -18.07 7.64 2.24
C SER A 236 -18.80 8.76 1.49
N MET A 237 -19.68 8.42 0.54
CA MET A 237 -20.52 9.39 -0.18
C MET A 237 -21.54 10.07 0.73
N LEU A 238 -22.15 9.34 1.67
CA LEU A 238 -23.08 9.91 2.64
C LEU A 238 -22.37 10.92 3.56
N ILE A 239 -21.24 10.53 4.16
CA ILE A 239 -20.44 11.41 5.03
C ILE A 239 -19.99 12.65 4.25
N THR A 240 -19.54 12.45 3.00
CA THR A 240 -19.19 13.53 2.07
C THR A 240 -20.33 14.51 1.87
N ALA A 241 -21.52 14.00 1.59
CA ALA A 241 -22.70 14.81 1.39
C ALA A 241 -23.04 15.62 2.65
N LEU A 242 -22.94 15.00 3.84
CA LEU A 242 -23.14 15.68 5.12
C LEU A 242 -22.11 16.78 5.37
N ILE A 243 -20.83 16.54 5.06
CA ILE A 243 -19.76 17.54 5.17
C ILE A 243 -20.04 18.72 4.24
N LEU A 244 -20.32 18.47 2.97
CA LEU A 244 -20.63 19.53 2.00
C LEU A 244 -21.87 20.33 2.42
N LEU A 245 -22.91 19.65 2.90
CA LEU A 245 -24.11 20.29 3.43
C LEU A 245 -23.80 21.15 4.66
N PHE A 246 -22.94 20.66 5.57
CA PHE A 246 -22.55 21.41 6.76
C PHE A 246 -21.73 22.67 6.43
N PHE A 247 -20.76 22.56 5.51
CA PHE A 247 -19.90 23.68 5.10
C PHE A 247 -20.66 24.73 4.30
N PHE A 248 -21.36 24.30 3.25
CA PHE A 248 -22.00 25.23 2.30
C PHE A 248 -23.44 25.58 2.66
N ARG A 249 -24.12 24.77 3.48
CA ARG A 249 -25.53 24.94 3.87
C ARG A 249 -26.47 25.16 2.68
N SER A 250 -26.12 24.58 1.53
CA SER A 250 -26.83 24.74 0.26
C SER A 250 -27.00 23.39 -0.42
N LEU A 251 -28.26 22.99 -0.61
CA LEU A 251 -28.61 21.75 -1.32
C LEU A 251 -28.17 21.78 -2.79
N TYR A 252 -28.19 22.95 -3.43
CA TYR A 252 -27.72 23.09 -4.80
C TYR A 252 -26.21 22.81 -4.92
N ILE A 253 -25.40 23.44 -4.05
CA ILE A 253 -23.95 23.23 -4.04
C ILE A 253 -23.62 21.76 -3.76
N LEU A 254 -24.35 21.14 -2.82
CA LEU A 254 -24.26 19.71 -2.52
C LEU A 254 -24.50 18.85 -3.75
N ILE A 255 -25.66 18.99 -4.41
CA ILE A 255 -26.05 18.14 -5.56
C ILE A 255 -25.01 18.23 -6.67
N PHE A 256 -24.55 19.43 -7.01
CA PHE A 256 -23.59 19.62 -8.09
C PHE A 256 -22.18 19.12 -7.75
N ALA A 257 -21.71 19.33 -6.51
CA ALA A 257 -20.45 18.76 -6.06
C ALA A 257 -20.53 17.22 -6.03
N MET A 258 -21.66 16.65 -5.64
CA MET A 258 -21.88 15.20 -5.70
C MET A 258 -21.87 14.68 -7.14
N ILE A 259 -22.46 15.40 -8.12
CA ILE A 259 -22.37 15.01 -9.53
C ILE A 259 -20.91 14.96 -9.99
N VAL A 260 -20.10 15.98 -9.68
CA VAL A 260 -18.67 16.00 -10.02
C VAL A 260 -17.95 14.78 -9.43
N VAL A 261 -18.18 14.50 -8.14
CA VAL A 261 -17.56 13.38 -7.43
C VAL A 261 -18.00 12.03 -7.99
N MET A 262 -19.30 11.84 -8.24
CA MET A 262 -19.86 10.62 -8.84
C MET A 262 -19.30 10.37 -10.23
N SER A 263 -19.23 11.39 -11.08
CA SER A 263 -18.58 11.28 -12.39
C SER A 263 -17.13 10.85 -12.24
N GLY A 264 -16.39 11.38 -11.27
CA GLY A 264 -15.02 10.96 -10.97
C GLY A 264 -14.91 9.46 -10.63
N VAL A 265 -15.81 8.94 -9.79
CA VAL A 265 -15.85 7.52 -9.42
C VAL A 265 -16.16 6.63 -10.62
N PHE A 266 -17.15 7.00 -11.44
CA PHE A 266 -17.48 6.24 -12.65
C PHE A 266 -16.36 6.26 -13.69
N TRP A 267 -15.69 7.41 -13.86
CA TRP A 267 -14.51 7.49 -14.72
C TRP A 267 -13.38 6.63 -14.21
N SER A 268 -13.17 6.55 -12.89
CA SER A 268 -12.16 5.66 -12.31
C SER A 268 -12.42 4.20 -12.67
N MET A 269 -13.67 3.75 -12.54
CA MET A 269 -14.07 2.38 -12.92
C MET A 269 -14.07 2.15 -14.44
N GLY A 270 -14.47 3.15 -15.23
CA GLY A 270 -14.40 3.07 -16.69
C GLY A 270 -12.95 2.97 -17.18
N ILE A 271 -12.03 3.79 -16.65
CA ILE A 271 -10.59 3.74 -16.96
C ILE A 271 -10.02 2.37 -16.62
N LEU A 272 -10.38 1.82 -15.46
CA LEU A 272 -9.94 0.48 -15.06
C LEU A 272 -10.28 -0.58 -16.12
N VAL A 273 -11.53 -0.57 -16.59
CA VAL A 273 -12.01 -1.51 -17.61
C VAL A 273 -11.35 -1.26 -18.97
N LEU A 274 -11.18 0.00 -19.37
CA LEU A 274 -10.52 0.36 -20.63
C LEU A 274 -9.05 -0.08 -20.69
N LEU A 275 -8.38 -0.16 -19.54
CA LEU A 275 -7.02 -0.69 -19.43
C LEU A 275 -6.98 -2.23 -19.41
N GLY A 276 -8.14 -2.89 -19.39
CA GLY A 276 -8.24 -4.36 -19.31
C GLY A 276 -7.95 -4.92 -17.92
N PHE A 277 -7.96 -4.08 -16.89
CA PHE A 277 -7.65 -4.48 -15.52
C PHE A 277 -8.90 -4.99 -14.79
N LYS A 278 -8.68 -5.87 -13.79
CA LYS A 278 -9.73 -6.42 -12.94
C LYS A 278 -9.74 -5.70 -11.59
N ILE A 279 -10.90 -5.67 -10.92
CA ILE A 279 -11.01 -5.17 -9.55
C ILE A 279 -10.27 -6.15 -8.64
N THR A 280 -9.08 -5.75 -8.21
CA THR A 280 -8.33 -6.34 -7.09
C THR A 280 -8.77 -5.70 -5.78
N MET A 281 -8.36 -6.28 -4.64
CA MET A 281 -8.61 -5.67 -3.33
C MET A 281 -8.09 -4.22 -3.25
N PHE A 282 -6.90 -3.94 -3.81
CA PHE A 282 -6.31 -2.60 -3.79
C PHE A 282 -7.07 -1.63 -4.69
N ILE A 283 -7.46 -2.09 -5.90
CA ILE A 283 -8.24 -1.29 -6.85
C ILE A 283 -9.64 -1.02 -6.32
N GLY A 284 -10.20 -1.94 -5.53
CA GLY A 284 -11.44 -1.72 -4.79
C GLY A 284 -11.41 -0.49 -3.88
N LEU A 285 -10.22 0.00 -3.49
CA LEU A 285 -10.06 1.21 -2.67
C LEU A 285 -10.09 2.50 -3.48
N LEU A 286 -10.12 2.45 -4.82
CA LEU A 286 -10.13 3.65 -5.66
C LEU A 286 -11.39 4.50 -5.50
N PRO A 287 -12.63 3.96 -5.52
CA PRO A 287 -13.84 4.77 -5.34
C PRO A 287 -13.83 5.69 -4.12
N PRO A 288 -13.61 5.19 -2.88
CA PRO A 288 -13.59 6.06 -1.71
C PRO A 288 -12.42 7.05 -1.74
N LEU A 289 -11.28 6.68 -2.33
CA LEU A 289 -10.12 7.57 -2.49
C LEU A 289 -10.44 8.72 -3.45
N ILE A 290 -11.11 8.43 -4.56
CA ILE A 290 -11.56 9.43 -5.54
C ILE A 290 -12.63 10.35 -4.97
N VAL A 291 -13.53 9.82 -4.13
CA VAL A 291 -14.51 10.63 -3.39
C VAL A 291 -13.79 11.70 -2.57
N VAL A 292 -12.80 11.33 -1.77
CA VAL A 292 -12.06 12.28 -0.92
C VAL A 292 -11.34 13.35 -1.74
N ILE A 293 -10.63 12.96 -2.80
CA ILE A 293 -9.90 13.91 -3.66
C ILE A 293 -10.86 14.85 -4.39
N GLY A 294 -11.99 14.31 -4.91
CA GLY A 294 -13.00 15.08 -5.61
C GLY A 294 -13.63 16.17 -4.74
N ILE A 295 -13.90 15.87 -3.46
CA ILE A 295 -14.46 16.83 -2.51
C ILE A 295 -13.50 17.97 -2.24
N ALA A 296 -12.22 17.67 -2.01
CA ALA A 296 -11.21 18.71 -1.76
C ALA A 296 -11.13 19.69 -2.94
N ASN A 297 -11.16 19.18 -4.18
CA ASN A 297 -11.22 20.00 -5.39
C ASN A 297 -12.50 20.84 -5.45
N CYS A 298 -13.66 20.23 -5.15
CA CYS A 298 -14.94 20.94 -5.14
C CYS A 298 -14.94 22.07 -4.10
N ILE A 299 -14.59 21.77 -2.85
CA ILE A 299 -14.57 22.76 -1.76
C ILE A 299 -13.65 23.92 -2.11
N TYR A 300 -12.44 23.63 -2.58
CA TYR A 300 -11.44 24.65 -2.89
C TYR A 300 -11.88 25.57 -4.04
N LEU A 301 -12.35 24.99 -5.15
CA LEU A 301 -12.80 25.77 -6.32
C LEU A 301 -14.04 26.61 -6.00
N ILE A 302 -14.98 26.07 -5.22
CA ILE A 302 -16.21 26.78 -4.83
C ILE A 302 -15.90 27.93 -3.86
N ASN A 303 -15.08 27.70 -2.83
CA ASN A 303 -14.69 28.75 -1.90
C ASN A 303 -13.98 29.90 -2.62
N LYS A 304 -13.04 29.57 -3.52
CA LYS A 304 -12.31 30.59 -4.24
C LYS A 304 -13.19 31.33 -5.26
N TYR A 305 -14.19 30.66 -5.84
CA TYR A 305 -15.22 31.35 -6.62
C TYR A 305 -16.01 32.35 -5.76
N HIS A 306 -16.44 31.97 -4.55
CA HIS A 306 -17.13 32.89 -3.64
C HIS A 306 -16.24 34.09 -3.26
N ASP A 307 -14.95 33.87 -3.00
CA ASP A 307 -14.00 34.93 -2.67
C ASP A 307 -13.80 35.92 -3.84
N GLU A 308 -13.56 35.42 -5.05
CA GLU A 308 -13.38 36.26 -6.25
C GLU A 308 -14.69 36.99 -6.62
N TYR A 309 -15.85 36.34 -6.41
CA TYR A 309 -17.14 36.98 -6.63
C TYR A 309 -17.40 38.09 -5.61
N ARG A 310 -17.08 37.89 -4.33
CA ARG A 310 -17.18 38.92 -3.29
C ARG A 310 -16.31 40.14 -3.61
N ALA A 311 -15.10 39.91 -4.16
CA ALA A 311 -14.17 40.98 -4.51
C ALA A 311 -14.59 41.80 -5.74
N HIS A 312 -15.19 41.15 -6.77
CA HIS A 312 -15.45 41.81 -8.05
C HIS A 312 -16.91 42.07 -8.36
N ARG A 313 -17.85 41.44 -7.65
CA ARG A 313 -19.30 41.43 -7.92
C ARG A 313 -19.65 41.14 -9.38
N ASN A 314 -18.75 40.46 -10.11
CA ASN A 314 -18.92 40.10 -11.50
C ASN A 314 -18.65 38.60 -11.64
N LYS A 315 -19.73 37.87 -11.91
CA LYS A 315 -19.76 36.41 -12.00
C LYS A 315 -18.81 35.84 -13.05
N ILE A 316 -18.85 36.37 -14.27
CA ILE A 316 -18.02 35.86 -15.37
C ILE A 316 -16.55 36.15 -15.12
N LYS A 317 -16.24 37.34 -14.57
CA LYS A 317 -14.87 37.70 -14.19
C LYS A 317 -14.34 36.81 -13.05
N ALA A 318 -15.17 36.52 -12.05
CA ALA A 318 -14.83 35.61 -10.96
C ALA A 318 -14.57 34.19 -11.45
N LEU A 319 -15.48 33.62 -12.25
CA LEU A 319 -15.30 32.29 -12.85
C LEU A 319 -14.06 32.22 -13.74
N SER A 320 -13.81 33.28 -14.53
CA SER A 320 -12.65 33.34 -15.40
C SER A 320 -11.34 33.30 -14.59
N ARG A 321 -11.27 34.02 -13.47
CA ARG A 321 -10.11 33.99 -12.57
C ARG A 321 -9.96 32.67 -11.84
N VAL A 322 -11.05 32.02 -11.46
CA VAL A 322 -10.98 30.67 -10.89
C VAL A 322 -10.34 29.72 -11.90
N ILE A 323 -10.70 29.77 -13.18
CA ILE A 323 -10.07 28.89 -14.18
C ILE A 323 -8.62 29.32 -14.45
N SER A 324 -8.35 30.62 -14.62
CA SER A 324 -7.05 31.09 -15.11
C SER A 324 -5.95 31.18 -14.04
N ARG A 325 -6.30 31.53 -12.80
CA ARG A 325 -5.34 31.68 -11.69
C ARG A 325 -5.43 30.55 -10.67
N VAL A 326 -6.63 30.07 -10.37
CA VAL A 326 -6.81 29.03 -9.35
C VAL A 326 -6.62 27.65 -9.98
N GLY A 327 -6.98 27.49 -11.25
CA GLY A 327 -6.81 26.27 -12.02
C GLY A 327 -5.37 25.75 -12.07
N ILE A 328 -4.36 26.63 -12.16
CA ILE A 328 -2.95 26.22 -12.16
C ILE A 328 -2.54 25.63 -10.79
N ALA A 329 -2.98 26.24 -9.69
CA ALA A 329 -2.71 25.74 -8.34
C ALA A 329 -3.42 24.41 -8.05
N VAL A 330 -4.62 24.22 -8.59
CA VAL A 330 -5.38 22.96 -8.46
C VAL A 330 -4.79 21.87 -9.35
N PHE A 331 -4.34 22.21 -10.56
CA PHE A 331 -3.65 21.29 -11.46
C PHE A 331 -2.41 20.71 -10.80
N PHE A 332 -1.53 21.56 -10.26
CA PHE A 332 -0.30 21.09 -9.62
C PHE A 332 -0.58 20.23 -8.38
N THR A 333 -1.58 20.57 -7.56
CA THR A 333 -1.94 19.68 -6.44
C THR A 333 -2.41 18.32 -6.92
N ASN A 334 -3.32 18.25 -7.89
CA ASN A 334 -3.78 16.97 -8.42
C ASN A 334 -2.64 16.22 -9.13
N LEU A 335 -1.75 16.91 -9.85
CA LEU A 335 -0.61 16.31 -10.53
C LEU A 335 0.36 15.69 -9.53
N THR A 336 0.70 16.39 -8.45
CA THR A 336 1.56 15.82 -7.40
C THR A 336 0.92 14.62 -6.70
N THR A 337 -0.40 14.63 -6.51
CA THR A 337 -1.16 13.48 -5.99
C THR A 337 -1.14 12.32 -6.98
N ALA A 338 -1.41 12.58 -8.26
CA ALA A 338 -1.39 11.56 -9.31
C ALA A 338 0.01 10.93 -9.41
N ILE A 339 1.07 11.72 -9.44
CA ILE A 339 2.46 11.25 -9.45
C ILE A 339 2.79 10.41 -8.22
N GLY A 340 2.26 10.77 -7.05
CA GLY A 340 2.36 9.94 -5.84
C GLY A 340 1.85 8.52 -6.05
N PHE A 341 0.76 8.35 -6.80
CA PHE A 341 0.28 7.02 -7.23
C PHE A 341 1.05 6.45 -8.42
N GLY A 342 1.47 7.30 -9.36
CA GLY A 342 2.22 6.92 -10.55
C GLY A 342 3.57 6.29 -10.24
N VAL A 343 4.17 6.59 -9.08
CA VAL A 343 5.41 5.92 -8.62
C VAL A 343 5.21 4.41 -8.42
N PHE A 344 3.98 3.93 -8.19
CA PHE A 344 3.72 2.49 -8.13
C PHE A 344 3.88 1.79 -9.48
N ILE A 345 3.84 2.51 -10.60
CA ILE A 345 4.14 1.97 -11.93
C ILE A 345 5.60 1.49 -12.01
N LEU A 346 6.49 2.11 -11.24
CA LEU A 346 7.91 1.75 -11.18
C LEU A 346 8.16 0.55 -10.24
N THR A 347 7.14 0.04 -9.55
CA THR A 347 7.27 -1.19 -8.76
C THR A 347 7.20 -2.40 -9.68
N GLY A 348 7.90 -3.49 -9.36
CA GLY A 348 7.81 -4.72 -10.16
C GLY A 348 6.57 -5.58 -9.88
N SER A 349 5.61 -5.11 -9.07
CA SER A 349 4.36 -5.84 -8.77
C SER A 349 3.24 -5.37 -9.68
N THR A 350 2.68 -6.30 -10.48
CA THR A 350 1.58 -6.02 -11.41
C THR A 350 0.37 -5.39 -10.71
N VAL A 351 -0.02 -5.90 -9.55
CA VAL A 351 -1.15 -5.38 -8.75
C VAL A 351 -0.94 -3.91 -8.35
N LEU A 352 0.29 -3.54 -7.98
CA LEU A 352 0.61 -2.15 -7.60
C LEU A 352 0.72 -1.24 -8.82
N GLN A 353 1.25 -1.74 -9.94
CA GLN A 353 1.31 -1.00 -11.21
C GLN A 353 -0.10 -0.68 -11.73
N GLU A 354 -0.99 -1.67 -11.76
CA GLU A 354 -2.39 -1.51 -12.19
C GLU A 354 -3.13 -0.48 -11.31
N PHE A 355 -2.97 -0.59 -9.99
CA PHE A 355 -3.52 0.37 -9.03
C PHE A 355 -2.96 1.79 -9.25
N GLY A 356 -1.64 1.92 -9.36
CA GLY A 356 -0.95 3.20 -9.51
C GLY A 356 -1.33 3.93 -10.79
N LEU A 357 -1.36 3.23 -11.92
CA LEU A 357 -1.74 3.79 -13.22
C LEU A 357 -3.21 4.21 -13.23
N THR A 358 -4.10 3.35 -12.75
CA THR A 358 -5.54 3.65 -12.69
C THR A 358 -5.80 4.85 -11.78
N ALA A 359 -5.16 4.91 -10.61
CA ALA A 359 -5.26 6.05 -9.70
C ALA A 359 -4.71 7.35 -10.32
N PHE A 360 -3.54 7.30 -10.96
CA PHE A 360 -2.93 8.46 -11.64
C PHE A 360 -3.91 9.08 -12.64
N LEU A 361 -4.45 8.25 -13.54
CA LEU A 361 -5.39 8.71 -14.57
C LEU A 361 -6.72 9.17 -13.97
N SER A 362 -7.22 8.47 -12.93
CA SER A 362 -8.46 8.84 -12.24
C SER A 362 -8.35 10.21 -11.57
N VAL A 363 -7.23 10.51 -10.90
CA VAL A 363 -7.01 11.82 -10.26
C VAL A 363 -6.95 12.94 -11.32
N MET A 364 -6.29 12.69 -12.46
CA MET A 364 -6.27 13.64 -13.59
C MET A 364 -7.66 13.82 -14.22
N ALA A 365 -8.44 12.75 -14.34
CA ALA A 365 -9.81 12.82 -14.80
C ALA A 365 -10.70 13.65 -13.85
N VAL A 366 -10.61 13.41 -12.54
CA VAL A 366 -11.35 14.19 -11.52
C VAL A 366 -10.98 15.67 -11.57
N PHE A 367 -9.69 15.99 -11.73
CA PHE A 367 -9.25 17.37 -11.96
C PHE A 367 -9.94 17.97 -13.18
N MET A 368 -9.88 17.29 -14.34
CA MET A 368 -10.48 17.76 -15.58
C MET A 368 -12.01 17.95 -15.47
N ILE A 369 -12.70 17.00 -14.85
CA ILE A 369 -14.15 17.10 -14.56
C ILE A 369 -14.41 18.32 -13.69
N SER A 370 -13.66 18.50 -12.59
CA SER A 370 -13.89 19.59 -11.64
C SER A 370 -13.65 20.99 -12.23
N ILE A 371 -12.57 21.18 -13.00
CA ILE A 371 -12.22 22.50 -13.57
C ILE A 371 -13.16 22.91 -14.72
N ILE A 372 -13.81 21.94 -15.38
CA ILE A 372 -14.81 22.20 -16.43
C ILE A 372 -16.20 22.37 -15.80
N LEU A 373 -16.63 21.37 -15.02
CA LEU A 373 -18.03 21.24 -14.60
C LEU A 373 -18.39 22.27 -13.52
N ILE A 374 -17.51 22.56 -12.56
CA ILE A 374 -17.79 23.52 -11.48
C ILE A 374 -18.02 24.92 -12.06
N PRO A 375 -17.09 25.53 -12.84
CA PRO A 375 -17.33 26.88 -13.33
C PRO A 375 -18.55 26.98 -14.25
N ILE A 376 -18.83 25.96 -15.07
CA ILE A 376 -19.98 25.96 -15.96
C ILE A 376 -21.29 25.90 -15.16
N ILE A 377 -21.41 25.02 -14.17
CA ILE A 377 -22.60 24.93 -13.30
C ILE A 377 -22.85 26.25 -12.60
N PHE A 378 -21.82 26.80 -11.95
CA PHE A 378 -21.95 28.07 -11.25
C PHE A 378 -22.25 29.22 -12.21
N SER A 379 -21.87 29.13 -13.49
CA SER A 379 -22.25 30.10 -14.53
C SER A 379 -23.76 30.15 -14.82
N TYR A 380 -24.50 29.06 -14.58
CA TYR A 380 -25.97 28.98 -14.74
C TYR A 380 -26.74 29.22 -13.44
N LEU A 381 -26.13 28.95 -12.28
CA LEU A 381 -26.78 29.18 -10.98
C LEU A 381 -26.95 30.67 -10.65
N PRO A 382 -27.94 31.06 -9.82
CA PRO A 382 -28.02 32.43 -9.32
C PRO A 382 -26.77 32.81 -8.54
N GLU A 383 -26.56 34.12 -8.40
CA GLU A 383 -25.41 34.67 -7.68
C GLU A 383 -25.38 34.15 -6.23
N PRO A 384 -24.19 33.79 -5.69
CA PRO A 384 -24.11 33.22 -4.36
C PRO A 384 -24.57 34.26 -3.31
N PRO A 385 -25.56 33.97 -2.46
CA PRO A 385 -25.99 34.90 -1.42
C PRO A 385 -24.87 35.14 -0.39
N GLU A 386 -24.75 36.37 0.13
CA GLU A 386 -23.71 36.79 1.09
C GLU A 386 -23.64 35.91 2.38
N ARG A 387 -24.65 35.07 2.65
CA ARG A 387 -24.65 34.10 3.75
C ARG A 387 -23.66 32.93 3.56
N HIS A 388 -23.25 32.62 2.33
CA HIS A 388 -22.36 31.48 2.05
C HIS A 388 -20.87 31.74 2.33
N THR A 389 -20.46 32.97 2.65
CA THR A 389 -19.08 33.31 3.05
C THR A 389 -18.92 33.50 4.57
N LYS A 390 -20.01 33.58 5.33
CA LYS A 390 -20.00 33.79 6.79
C LYS A 390 -19.33 32.68 7.61
N HIS A 391 -19.09 31.50 7.03
CA HIS A 391 -18.38 30.44 7.75
C HIS A 391 -16.89 30.75 7.95
N LEU A 392 -16.29 31.58 7.09
CA LEU A 392 -14.91 32.07 7.21
C LEU A 392 -14.79 33.14 8.31
N ASP A 393 -15.88 33.84 8.62
CA ASP A 393 -15.94 34.95 9.58
C ASP A 393 -16.34 34.49 11.01
N ARG A 394 -16.29 33.19 11.31
CA ARG A 394 -16.59 32.70 12.67
C ARG A 394 -15.49 33.15 13.63
N LYS A 395 -15.87 33.91 14.66
CA LYS A 395 -14.97 34.42 15.73
C LYS A 395 -14.06 33.35 16.36
N PHE A 396 -14.52 32.10 16.46
CA PHE A 396 -13.69 30.99 16.94
C PHE A 396 -12.52 30.64 15.99
N LEU A 397 -12.79 30.55 14.68
CA LEU A 397 -11.79 30.26 13.66
C LEU A 397 -10.76 31.40 13.58
N GLN A 398 -11.22 32.65 13.64
CA GLN A 398 -10.33 33.82 13.70
C GLN A 398 -9.43 33.79 14.93
N LYS A 399 -9.98 33.60 16.14
CA LYS A 399 -9.18 33.46 17.37
C LYS A 399 -8.19 32.30 17.31
N LEU A 400 -8.58 31.18 16.69
CA LEU A 400 -7.69 30.03 16.51
C LEU A 400 -6.54 30.37 15.55
N ILE A 401 -6.83 31.00 14.41
CA ILE A 401 -5.84 31.42 13.42
C ILE A 401 -4.89 32.47 14.04
N GLU A 402 -5.42 33.45 14.77
CA GLU A 402 -4.63 34.46 15.49
C GLU A 402 -3.70 33.82 16.53
N LYS A 403 -4.23 32.88 17.32
CA LYS A 403 -3.43 32.15 18.32
C LYS A 403 -2.34 31.32 17.65
N LEU A 404 -2.66 30.59 16.58
CA LEU A 404 -1.68 29.81 15.82
C LEU A 404 -0.63 30.71 15.18
N SER A 405 -1.04 31.82 14.57
CA SER A 405 -0.15 32.82 13.97
C SER A 405 0.82 33.37 15.01
N HIS A 406 0.33 33.83 16.16
CA HIS A 406 1.16 34.33 17.25
C HIS A 406 2.14 33.26 17.77
N ILE A 407 1.75 31.99 17.84
CA ILE A 407 2.64 30.90 18.25
C ILE A 407 3.77 30.73 17.21
N VAL A 408 3.43 30.70 15.92
CA VAL A 408 4.40 30.48 14.84
C VAL A 408 5.36 31.66 14.69
N THR A 409 4.89 32.90 14.84
CA THR A 409 5.73 34.11 14.68
C THR A 409 6.55 34.41 15.94
N ASN A 410 5.93 34.44 17.11
CA ASN A 410 6.58 34.95 18.33
C ASN A 410 7.23 33.85 19.19
N LYS A 411 6.86 32.57 18.99
CA LYS A 411 7.42 31.42 19.75
C LYS A 411 8.20 30.44 18.86
N ARG A 412 8.84 30.93 17.79
CA ARG A 412 9.59 30.11 16.81
C ARG A 412 10.59 29.12 17.42
N ARG A 413 11.36 29.52 18.45
CA ARG A 413 12.32 28.62 19.14
C ARG A 413 11.61 27.45 19.81
N THR A 414 10.51 27.72 20.53
CA THR A 414 9.68 26.67 21.14
C THR A 414 9.08 25.75 20.09
N VAL A 415 8.59 26.30 18.97
CA VAL A 415 8.05 25.50 17.86
C VAL A 415 9.12 24.56 17.29
N TYR A 416 10.34 25.03 17.05
CA TYR A 416 11.43 24.19 16.55
C TYR A 416 11.87 23.12 17.55
N ILE A 417 12.00 23.46 18.83
CA ILE A 417 12.36 22.49 19.89
C ILE A 417 11.28 21.41 20.01
N VAL A 418 10.00 21.81 20.11
CA VAL A 418 8.89 20.86 20.20
C VAL A 418 8.83 19.99 18.94
N THR A 419 8.96 20.57 17.75
CA THR A 419 8.99 19.81 16.49
C THR A 419 10.18 18.84 16.47
N GLY A 420 11.37 19.26 16.91
CA GLY A 420 12.55 18.40 17.00
C GLY A 420 12.36 17.23 17.95
N VAL A 421 11.85 17.47 19.16
CA VAL A 421 11.50 16.42 20.13
C VAL A 421 10.49 15.45 19.54
N VAL A 422 9.46 15.98 18.88
CA VAL A 422 8.41 15.21 18.21
C VAL A 422 9.00 14.35 17.07
N VAL A 423 9.93 14.87 16.26
CA VAL A 423 10.64 14.11 15.22
C VAL A 423 11.50 13.01 15.82
N VAL A 424 12.28 13.29 16.87
CA VAL A 424 13.12 12.29 17.55
C VAL A 424 12.26 11.18 18.14
N ALA A 425 11.17 11.54 18.83
CA ALA A 425 10.20 10.57 19.32
C ALA A 425 9.66 9.70 18.17
N MET A 426 9.39 10.28 17.00
CA MET A 426 8.93 9.52 15.85
C MET A 426 9.97 8.59 15.25
N ILE A 427 11.23 9.00 15.17
CA ILE A 427 12.32 8.13 14.71
C ILE A 427 12.44 6.93 15.67
N ILE A 428 12.38 7.17 16.98
CA ILE A 428 12.37 6.11 17.98
C ILE A 428 11.15 5.19 17.77
N GLY A 429 9.94 5.73 17.63
CA GLY A 429 8.75 4.92 17.39
C GLY A 429 8.79 4.15 16.06
N MET A 430 9.39 4.71 15.01
CA MET A 430 9.59 4.02 13.74
C MET A 430 10.50 2.80 13.91
N SER A 431 11.53 2.87 14.77
CA SER A 431 12.41 1.73 15.06
C SER A 431 11.72 0.58 15.81
N LEU A 432 10.58 0.83 16.46
CA LEU A 432 9.79 -0.16 17.19
C LEU A 432 8.80 -0.93 16.29
N VAL A 433 8.67 -0.57 15.01
CA VAL A 433 7.67 -1.16 14.11
C VAL A 433 8.09 -2.57 13.68
N ASN A 434 7.28 -3.57 14.06
CA ASN A 434 7.47 -4.96 13.66
C ASN A 434 6.72 -5.28 12.36
N ALA A 435 7.46 -5.46 11.26
CA ALA A 435 6.91 -5.83 9.96
C ALA A 435 6.71 -7.35 9.81
N VAL A 436 5.90 -7.95 10.70
CA VAL A 436 5.51 -9.37 10.60
C VAL A 436 4.15 -9.46 9.94
N GLY A 437 4.03 -10.29 8.91
CA GLY A 437 2.77 -10.58 8.24
C GLY A 437 2.27 -12.00 8.48
N PHE A 438 0.97 -12.18 8.59
CA PHE A 438 0.30 -13.48 8.74
C PHE A 438 -0.68 -13.65 7.58
N MET A 439 -0.85 -14.88 7.09
CA MET A 439 -1.70 -15.11 5.92
C MET A 439 -3.18 -14.83 6.23
N VAL A 440 -3.56 -14.90 7.50
CA VAL A 440 -4.94 -14.72 7.98
C VAL A 440 -5.05 -13.55 8.99
N ASP A 441 -4.09 -12.61 9.02
CA ASP A 441 -4.08 -11.49 10.01
C ASP A 441 -5.27 -10.52 9.87
N ASP A 442 -5.80 -10.41 8.65
CA ASP A 442 -6.91 -9.52 8.27
C ASP A 442 -8.26 -10.01 8.83
N ILE A 443 -8.31 -11.24 9.34
CA ILE A 443 -9.49 -11.80 9.98
C ILE A 443 -9.49 -11.45 11.48
N SER A 444 -10.64 -10.98 11.99
CA SER A 444 -10.79 -10.71 13.42
C SER A 444 -10.57 -11.97 14.24
N LYS A 445 -9.97 -11.84 15.44
CA LYS A 445 -9.81 -12.97 16.36
C LYS A 445 -11.14 -13.48 16.93
N SER A 446 -12.17 -12.64 16.92
CA SER A 446 -13.53 -13.02 17.34
C SER A 446 -14.27 -13.82 16.26
N ASP A 447 -13.74 -13.83 15.04
CA ASP A 447 -14.37 -14.43 13.88
C ASP A 447 -14.33 -15.97 13.92
N GLN A 448 -15.37 -16.61 13.38
CA GLN A 448 -15.43 -18.06 13.30
C GLN A 448 -14.28 -18.63 12.45
N ILE A 449 -13.87 -17.97 11.36
CA ILE A 449 -12.79 -18.46 10.50
C ILE A 449 -11.47 -18.55 11.27
N TYR A 450 -11.20 -17.56 12.14
CA TYR A 450 -10.00 -17.57 12.97
C TYR A 450 -10.07 -18.69 14.03
N LYS A 451 -11.23 -18.88 14.66
CA LYS A 451 -11.45 -19.96 15.63
C LYS A 451 -11.28 -21.33 14.99
N ASP A 452 -11.86 -21.54 13.82
CA ASP A 452 -11.75 -22.79 13.06
C ASP A 452 -10.30 -23.05 12.65
N LEU A 453 -9.58 -22.04 12.16
CA LEU A 453 -8.15 -22.18 11.89
C LEU A 453 -7.36 -22.64 13.13
N LYS A 454 -7.64 -22.05 14.30
CA LYS A 454 -7.01 -22.47 15.57
C LYS A 454 -7.44 -23.86 16.00
N PHE A 455 -8.66 -24.29 15.69
CA PHE A 455 -9.11 -25.66 15.90
C PHE A 455 -8.28 -26.65 15.08
N PHE A 456 -8.04 -26.40 13.79
CA PHE A 456 -7.17 -27.26 12.98
C PHE A 456 -5.70 -27.19 13.38
N GLU A 457 -5.17 -26.03 13.76
CA GLU A 457 -3.80 -25.92 14.26
C GLU A 457 -3.57 -26.75 15.54
N ARG A 458 -4.59 -26.93 16.38
CA ARG A 458 -4.50 -27.78 17.57
C ARG A 458 -4.57 -29.28 17.23
N ASN A 459 -5.47 -29.65 16.32
CA ASN A 459 -5.75 -31.06 16.02
C ASN A 459 -4.81 -31.68 14.98
N VAL A 460 -4.41 -30.93 13.95
CA VAL A 460 -3.58 -31.43 12.82
C VAL A 460 -2.34 -30.55 12.56
N LYS A 461 -1.96 -29.68 13.52
CA LYS A 461 -0.77 -28.79 13.47
C LYS A 461 -0.75 -27.76 12.33
N GLY A 462 -1.82 -27.64 11.54
CA GLY A 462 -1.98 -26.59 10.53
C GLY A 462 -2.65 -27.06 9.25
N VAL A 463 -2.98 -26.10 8.38
CA VAL A 463 -3.71 -26.32 7.11
C VAL A 463 -3.19 -25.45 5.98
N LEU A 464 -2.05 -24.78 6.19
CA LEU A 464 -1.45 -23.90 5.19
C LEU A 464 -0.35 -24.66 4.43
N PRO A 465 -0.41 -24.72 3.09
CA PRO A 465 0.54 -25.54 2.32
C PRO A 465 1.99 -25.07 2.46
N PHE A 466 2.87 -26.01 2.77
CA PHE A 466 4.31 -25.88 2.83
C PHE A 466 4.93 -27.06 2.09
N GLU A 467 5.47 -26.81 0.90
CA GLU A 467 5.86 -27.85 -0.03
C GLU A 467 7.38 -27.91 -0.16
N ILE A 468 7.93 -29.13 -0.23
CA ILE A 468 9.35 -29.36 -0.41
C ILE A 468 9.53 -30.22 -1.65
N VAL A 469 10.34 -29.76 -2.59
CA VAL A 469 10.69 -30.51 -3.81
C VAL A 469 12.09 -31.07 -3.65
N VAL A 470 12.19 -32.39 -3.79
CA VAL A 470 13.44 -33.14 -3.83
C VAL A 470 13.74 -33.44 -5.30
N ASP A 471 14.79 -32.84 -5.86
CA ASP A 471 15.18 -33.00 -7.26
C ASP A 471 16.55 -33.69 -7.35
N THR A 472 16.54 -34.95 -7.78
CA THR A 472 17.75 -35.78 -7.91
C THR A 472 18.57 -35.45 -9.15
N LYS A 473 18.05 -34.62 -10.07
CA LYS A 473 18.64 -34.31 -11.38
C LYS A 473 18.87 -35.50 -12.30
N ARG A 474 18.45 -36.70 -11.92
CA ARG A 474 18.64 -37.95 -12.67
C ARG A 474 17.29 -38.61 -12.96
N PRO A 475 17.02 -39.01 -14.21
CA PRO A 475 15.87 -39.86 -14.52
C PRO A 475 15.83 -41.11 -13.62
N GLY A 476 14.68 -41.41 -13.03
CA GLY A 476 14.51 -42.55 -12.13
C GLY A 476 15.16 -42.40 -10.75
N GLY A 477 15.83 -41.27 -10.44
CA GLY A 477 16.58 -41.11 -9.20
C GLY A 477 15.77 -41.24 -7.91
N ILE A 478 14.46 -40.94 -7.94
CA ILE A 478 13.57 -41.10 -6.78
C ILE A 478 13.32 -42.57 -6.43
N GLN A 479 13.50 -43.48 -7.38
CA GLN A 479 13.31 -44.92 -7.15
C GLN A 479 14.48 -45.56 -6.39
N ASP A 480 15.59 -44.83 -6.21
CA ASP A 480 16.74 -45.31 -5.46
C ASP A 480 16.39 -45.50 -3.97
N PRO A 481 16.59 -46.72 -3.42
CA PRO A 481 16.40 -47.03 -2.00
C PRO A 481 17.05 -46.06 -1.03
N SER A 482 18.26 -45.59 -1.36
CA SER A 482 19.01 -44.67 -0.51
C SER A 482 18.32 -43.30 -0.42
N ILE A 483 17.73 -42.83 -1.52
CA ILE A 483 17.02 -41.55 -1.59
C ILE A 483 15.71 -41.63 -0.80
N LEU A 484 14.93 -42.69 -1.01
CA LEU A 484 13.67 -42.89 -0.28
C LEU A 484 13.89 -43.01 1.24
N ARG A 485 15.00 -43.65 1.65
CA ARG A 485 15.38 -43.73 3.07
C ARG A 485 15.78 -42.37 3.62
N ARG A 486 16.54 -41.56 2.87
CA ARG A 486 16.88 -40.18 3.24
C ARG A 486 15.64 -39.30 3.32
N MET A 487 14.69 -39.44 2.39
CA MET A 487 13.39 -38.76 2.46
C MET A 487 12.63 -39.14 3.72
N ASN A 488 12.52 -40.43 4.04
CA ASN A 488 11.84 -40.85 5.25
C ASN A 488 12.53 -40.34 6.54
N THR A 489 13.86 -40.33 6.56
CA THR A 489 14.66 -39.77 7.68
C THR A 489 14.40 -38.28 7.82
N PHE A 490 14.44 -37.53 6.72
CA PHE A 490 14.14 -36.10 6.72
C PHE A 490 12.72 -35.82 7.22
N GLU A 491 11.73 -36.57 6.76
CA GLU A 491 10.34 -36.41 7.17
C GLU A 491 10.12 -36.73 8.66
N LYS A 492 10.59 -37.89 9.13
CA LYS A 492 10.34 -38.35 10.49
C LYS A 492 11.24 -37.65 11.51
N ASP A 493 12.53 -37.56 11.23
CA ASP A 493 13.53 -37.14 12.20
C ASP A 493 13.85 -35.65 12.11
N VAL A 494 13.54 -34.97 11.00
CA VAL A 494 13.74 -33.51 10.88
C VAL A 494 12.41 -32.78 10.93
N LEU A 495 11.52 -33.01 9.97
CA LEU A 495 10.24 -32.29 9.89
C LEU A 495 9.35 -32.59 11.10
N GLY A 496 9.33 -33.84 11.57
CA GLY A 496 8.56 -34.26 12.74
C GLY A 496 8.95 -33.58 14.07
N ARG A 497 10.12 -32.93 14.16
CA ARG A 497 10.54 -32.17 15.36
C ARG A 497 9.88 -30.81 15.47
N TYR A 498 9.40 -30.25 14.36
CA TYR A 498 8.78 -28.93 14.36
C TYR A 498 7.31 -29.05 14.76
N SER A 499 6.94 -28.41 15.85
CA SER A 499 5.56 -28.41 16.36
C SER A 499 4.57 -27.69 15.44
N GLU A 500 5.09 -26.79 14.62
CA GLU A 500 4.41 -25.94 13.66
C GLU A 500 4.04 -26.65 12.36
N LEU A 501 4.58 -27.85 12.13
CA LEU A 501 4.39 -28.65 10.93
C LEU A 501 3.52 -29.86 11.22
N SER A 502 2.53 -30.08 10.36
CA SER A 502 1.75 -31.31 10.30
C SER A 502 2.58 -32.49 9.81
N ARG A 503 1.97 -33.67 9.83
CA ARG A 503 2.58 -34.87 9.26
C ARG A 503 2.78 -34.71 7.75
N SER A 504 3.94 -35.14 7.26
CA SER A 504 4.27 -35.09 5.85
C SER A 504 3.57 -36.19 5.04
N ILE A 505 3.29 -35.88 3.77
CA ILE A 505 2.81 -36.82 2.77
C ILE A 505 3.80 -36.82 1.61
N SER A 506 4.32 -37.99 1.27
CA SER A 506 5.27 -38.18 0.17
C SER A 506 5.24 -39.62 -0.35
N ILE A 507 5.98 -39.88 -1.42
CA ILE A 507 6.22 -41.25 -1.90
C ILE A 507 6.88 -42.15 -0.84
N ALA A 508 7.74 -41.61 0.03
CA ALA A 508 8.38 -42.40 1.07
C ALA A 508 7.35 -42.92 2.10
N GLN A 509 6.34 -42.10 2.42
CA GLN A 509 5.24 -42.54 3.30
C GLN A 509 4.31 -43.55 2.62
N VAL A 510 4.08 -43.42 1.31
CA VAL A 510 3.32 -44.42 0.54
C VAL A 510 4.04 -45.77 0.53
N ILE A 511 5.37 -45.76 0.48
CA ILE A 511 6.18 -47.00 0.55
C ILE A 511 6.12 -47.63 1.94
N ASN A 512 6.18 -46.84 3.01
CA ASN A 512 5.94 -47.34 4.38
C ASN A 512 4.53 -47.92 4.52
N PHE A 513 3.54 -47.30 3.86
CA PHE A 513 2.16 -47.78 3.86
C PHE A 513 2.01 -49.09 3.08
N ALA A 514 2.60 -49.18 1.89
CA ALA A 514 2.65 -50.42 1.11
C ALA A 514 3.30 -51.56 1.89
N ARG A 515 4.39 -51.27 2.61
CA ARG A 515 5.02 -52.24 3.49
C ARG A 515 4.07 -52.70 4.60
N GLN A 516 3.38 -51.79 5.27
CA GLN A 516 2.40 -52.15 6.29
C GLN A 516 1.36 -53.13 5.76
N GLU A 517 0.82 -52.89 4.56
CA GLU A 517 -0.20 -53.74 3.95
C GLU A 517 0.36 -55.10 3.49
N MET A 518 1.63 -55.20 3.10
CA MET A 518 2.29 -56.50 2.83
C MET A 518 2.42 -57.38 4.08
N HIS A 519 2.33 -56.81 5.27
CA HIS A 519 2.37 -57.52 6.55
C HIS A 519 0.99 -57.47 7.23
N ASP A 520 -0.06 -57.73 6.45
CA ASP A 520 -1.46 -57.84 6.91
C ASP A 520 -1.95 -56.62 7.71
N GLY A 521 -1.51 -55.42 7.32
CA GLY A 521 -1.92 -54.17 7.96
C GLY A 521 -1.26 -53.90 9.32
N ASN A 522 -0.25 -54.67 9.72
CA ASN A 522 0.38 -54.55 11.03
C ASN A 522 1.12 -53.18 11.21
N PRO A 523 0.69 -52.32 12.16
CA PRO A 523 1.25 -50.98 12.35
C PRO A 523 2.77 -50.95 12.60
N LEU A 524 3.36 -52.01 13.15
CA LEU A 524 4.81 -52.10 13.42
C LEU A 524 5.65 -52.12 12.13
N PHE A 525 5.03 -52.43 10.99
CA PHE A 525 5.68 -52.45 9.67
C PHE A 525 5.51 -51.12 8.91
N TYR A 526 4.83 -50.12 9.47
CA TYR A 526 4.84 -48.75 8.94
C TYR A 526 6.21 -48.07 9.20
N ARG A 527 7.22 -48.49 8.44
CA ARG A 527 8.60 -48.02 8.54
C ARG A 527 9.37 -48.39 7.28
N THR A 528 10.47 -47.69 7.01
CA THR A 528 11.22 -47.89 5.76
C THR A 528 11.62 -49.35 5.55
N PRO A 529 11.26 -49.95 4.40
CA PRO A 529 11.64 -51.33 4.07
C PRO A 529 13.17 -51.49 3.92
N GLY A 530 13.64 -52.72 4.05
CA GLY A 530 15.00 -53.08 3.64
C GLY A 530 15.13 -53.07 2.10
N ASN A 531 16.35 -53.10 1.56
CA ASN A 531 16.56 -52.99 0.11
C ASN A 531 15.81 -54.06 -0.71
N MET A 532 15.83 -55.33 -0.26
CA MET A 532 15.13 -56.43 -0.96
C MET A 532 13.60 -56.22 -0.97
N GLU A 533 13.03 -55.91 0.20
CA GLU A 533 11.60 -55.67 0.38
C GLU A 533 11.14 -54.41 -0.38
N LEU A 534 12.00 -53.40 -0.46
CA LEU A 534 11.71 -52.21 -1.26
C LEU A 534 11.64 -52.53 -2.74
N SER A 535 12.56 -53.34 -3.29
CA SER A 535 12.48 -53.78 -4.68
C SER A 535 11.18 -54.55 -4.96
N GLN A 536 10.71 -55.37 -4.02
CA GLN A 536 9.41 -56.04 -4.12
C GLN A 536 8.26 -55.04 -4.13
N ILE A 537 8.24 -54.08 -3.20
CA ILE A 537 7.23 -53.01 -3.15
C ILE A 537 7.19 -52.25 -4.47
N MET A 538 8.36 -51.82 -4.97
CA MET A 538 8.46 -51.10 -6.26
C MET A 538 7.96 -51.94 -7.44
N ASN A 539 8.18 -53.26 -7.40
CA ASN A 539 7.63 -54.19 -8.39
C ASN A 539 6.12 -54.44 -8.23
N LEU A 540 5.50 -54.07 -7.11
CA LEU A 540 4.05 -54.10 -6.94
C LEU A 540 3.42 -52.72 -7.20
N MET A 541 4.22 -51.66 -7.31
CA MET A 541 3.69 -50.33 -7.59
C MET A 541 3.20 -50.25 -9.06
N PRO A 542 1.98 -49.74 -9.29
CA PRO A 542 1.42 -49.65 -10.62
C PRO A 542 2.28 -48.72 -11.49
N SER A 543 2.76 -49.26 -12.60
CA SER A 543 3.82 -48.62 -13.40
C SER A 543 3.26 -47.73 -14.52
N SER A 544 2.05 -48.01 -15.01
CA SER A 544 1.42 -47.31 -16.14
C SER A 544 -0.10 -47.54 -16.16
N GLY A 545 -0.92 -46.48 -16.15
CA GLY A 545 -2.38 -46.62 -16.32
C GLY A 545 -3.16 -45.38 -15.92
N ASP A 546 -4.47 -45.37 -16.19
CA ASP A 546 -5.40 -44.30 -15.80
C ASP A 546 -6.11 -44.58 -14.45
N SER A 547 -5.65 -45.61 -13.74
CA SER A 547 -6.17 -46.06 -12.45
C SER A 547 -6.01 -45.01 -11.34
N LYS A 548 -6.84 -45.07 -10.29
CA LYS A 548 -6.75 -44.14 -9.14
C LYS A 548 -5.37 -44.19 -8.46
N ASN A 549 -4.74 -45.36 -8.43
CA ASN A 549 -3.43 -45.56 -7.79
C ASN A 549 -2.28 -44.92 -8.57
N SER A 550 -2.28 -45.05 -9.90
CA SER A 550 -1.27 -44.39 -10.73
C SER A 550 -1.39 -42.86 -10.63
N LYS A 551 -2.63 -42.33 -10.52
CA LYS A 551 -2.89 -40.90 -10.31
C LYS A 551 -2.37 -40.40 -8.95
N MET A 552 -2.52 -41.18 -7.88
CA MET A 552 -1.96 -40.85 -6.56
C MET A 552 -0.44 -40.74 -6.60
N ILE A 553 0.26 -41.73 -7.15
CA ILE A 553 1.73 -41.74 -7.25
C ILE A 553 2.23 -40.61 -8.16
N ARG A 554 1.59 -40.39 -9.31
CA ARG A 554 1.91 -39.29 -10.24
C ARG A 554 1.66 -37.90 -9.66
N SER A 555 0.85 -37.78 -8.61
CA SER A 555 0.68 -36.51 -7.89
C SER A 555 1.85 -36.20 -6.94
N MET A 556 2.68 -37.21 -6.62
CA MET A 556 3.79 -37.11 -5.67
C MET A 556 5.17 -37.14 -6.34
N ILE A 557 5.29 -37.71 -7.54
CA ILE A 557 6.53 -37.82 -8.33
C ILE A 557 6.28 -37.29 -9.75
N ASP A 558 7.28 -36.64 -10.35
CA ASP A 558 7.21 -36.20 -11.75
C ASP A 558 7.21 -37.37 -12.75
N SER A 559 6.90 -37.08 -14.01
CA SER A 559 6.74 -38.10 -15.06
C SER A 559 8.01 -38.91 -15.38
N VAL A 560 9.19 -38.40 -15.01
CA VAL A 560 10.49 -39.04 -15.28
C VAL A 560 11.10 -39.62 -13.99
N ASN A 561 10.36 -39.58 -12.87
CA ASN A 561 10.81 -40.04 -11.55
C ASN A 561 12.13 -39.40 -11.08
N SER A 562 12.39 -38.16 -11.50
CA SER A 562 13.56 -37.36 -11.12
C SER A 562 13.28 -36.46 -9.92
N LYS A 563 12.01 -36.08 -9.71
CA LYS A 563 11.57 -35.16 -8.66
C LYS A 563 10.44 -35.77 -7.85
N ALA A 564 10.54 -35.65 -6.53
CA ALA A 564 9.45 -35.96 -5.61
C ALA A 564 9.05 -34.73 -4.82
N ARG A 565 7.77 -34.64 -4.46
CA ARG A 565 7.29 -33.65 -3.49
C ARG A 565 7.13 -34.29 -2.12
N ILE A 566 7.40 -33.50 -1.08
CA ILE A 566 7.03 -33.76 0.31
C ILE A 566 6.07 -32.64 0.69
N SER A 567 4.80 -32.99 0.87
CA SER A 567 3.75 -32.04 1.22
C SER A 567 3.56 -32.00 2.73
N VAL A 568 3.59 -30.80 3.30
CA VAL A 568 3.38 -30.56 4.73
C VAL A 568 2.42 -29.38 4.87
N GLN A 569 1.47 -29.46 5.79
CA GLN A 569 0.70 -28.28 6.23
C GLN A 569 1.39 -27.61 7.42
N MET A 570 1.33 -26.29 7.50
CA MET A 570 1.89 -25.52 8.60
C MET A 570 0.86 -24.61 9.29
N ALA A 571 1.11 -24.29 10.56
CA ALA A 571 0.39 -23.25 11.29
C ALA A 571 0.77 -21.84 10.77
N ASP A 572 -0.12 -20.85 10.97
CA ASP A 572 0.20 -19.46 10.61
C ASP A 572 1.10 -18.81 11.68
N ILE A 573 2.41 -19.03 11.55
CA ILE A 573 3.44 -18.55 12.49
C ILE A 573 4.03 -17.17 12.14
N GLY A 574 3.59 -16.61 11.01
CA GLY A 574 3.98 -15.29 10.53
C GLY A 574 5.35 -15.25 9.84
N THR A 575 5.53 -14.24 9.00
CA THR A 575 6.64 -14.15 8.03
C THR A 575 8.04 -14.24 8.63
N LYS A 576 8.26 -13.65 9.81
CA LYS A 576 9.57 -13.64 10.46
C LYS A 576 9.98 -15.04 10.92
N LYS A 577 9.08 -15.77 11.59
CA LYS A 577 9.34 -17.15 12.05
C LYS A 577 9.43 -18.11 10.87
N THR A 578 8.53 -17.99 9.89
CA THR A 578 8.58 -18.83 8.69
C THR A 578 9.89 -18.66 7.92
N LYS A 579 10.47 -17.45 7.89
CA LYS A 579 11.78 -17.21 7.25
C LYS A 579 12.93 -17.94 7.95
N VAL A 580 12.92 -17.95 9.28
CA VAL A 580 13.90 -18.71 10.09
C VAL A 580 13.69 -20.21 9.87
N LEU A 581 12.46 -20.68 9.99
CA LEU A 581 12.09 -22.08 9.76
C LEU A 581 12.51 -22.57 8.36
N LYS A 582 12.31 -21.76 7.32
CA LYS A 582 12.75 -22.04 5.95
C LYS A 582 14.26 -22.27 5.88
N GLN A 583 15.05 -21.45 6.56
CA GLN A 583 16.51 -21.56 6.56
C GLN A 583 16.99 -22.79 7.34
N GLU A 584 16.39 -23.06 8.50
CA GLU A 584 16.69 -24.23 9.32
C GLU A 584 16.36 -25.53 8.59
N ILE A 585 15.19 -25.61 7.96
CA ILE A 585 14.78 -26.78 7.16
C ILE A 585 15.70 -26.98 5.95
N LEU A 586 16.09 -25.92 5.24
CA LEU A 586 17.02 -26.06 4.10
C LEU A 586 18.40 -26.54 4.55
N ALA A 587 18.94 -26.01 5.65
CA ALA A 587 20.21 -26.45 6.19
C ALA A 587 20.15 -27.91 6.65
N ALA A 588 19.07 -28.29 7.35
CA ALA A 588 18.85 -29.67 7.78
C ALA A 588 18.65 -30.62 6.59
N ALA A 589 17.92 -30.20 5.55
CA ALA A 589 17.76 -30.97 4.32
C ALA A 589 19.12 -31.20 3.63
N ASP A 590 19.93 -30.16 3.49
CA ASP A 590 21.26 -30.29 2.89
C ASP A 590 22.11 -31.32 3.68
N SER A 591 22.06 -31.29 5.01
CA SER A 591 22.75 -32.28 5.86
C SER A 591 22.27 -33.73 5.66
N VAL A 592 20.97 -33.95 5.40
CA VAL A 592 20.40 -35.30 5.20
C VAL A 592 20.66 -35.82 3.79
N PHE A 593 20.57 -34.95 2.77
CA PHE A 593 20.62 -35.36 1.37
C PHE A 593 22.02 -35.28 0.76
N ASN A 594 22.84 -34.32 1.18
CA ASN A 594 24.11 -33.97 0.52
C ASN A 594 25.37 -34.21 1.37
N TYR A 595 25.24 -34.80 2.56
CA TYR A 595 26.37 -35.22 3.39
C TYR A 595 26.26 -36.70 3.77
N ARG A 596 27.41 -37.35 3.92
CA ARG A 596 27.56 -38.72 4.43
C ARG A 596 28.40 -38.67 5.70
N ARG A 597 28.07 -39.55 6.65
CA ARG A 597 28.84 -39.66 7.89
C ARG A 597 30.04 -40.59 7.68
N ASN A 598 31.24 -40.09 7.92
CA ASN A 598 32.49 -40.86 7.93
C ASN A 598 33.10 -40.76 9.34
N GLY A 599 32.77 -41.71 10.21
CA GLY A 599 33.07 -41.60 11.65
C GLY A 599 32.26 -40.47 12.31
N ASP A 600 32.94 -39.47 12.87
CA ASP A 600 32.30 -38.29 13.48
C ASP A 600 32.25 -37.08 12.53
N GLU A 601 32.84 -37.16 11.34
CA GLU A 601 32.82 -36.08 10.36
C GLU A 601 31.71 -36.26 9.32
N LEU A 602 31.06 -35.15 8.96
CA LEU A 602 30.12 -35.05 7.84
C LEU A 602 30.89 -34.67 6.58
N VAL A 603 31.01 -35.61 5.64
CA VAL A 603 31.71 -35.40 4.36
C VAL A 603 30.67 -35.10 3.28
N PRO A 604 30.83 -34.02 2.50
CA PRO A 604 29.92 -33.70 1.40
C PRO A 604 29.95 -34.80 0.32
N VAL A 605 28.81 -35.06 -0.30
CA VAL A 605 28.71 -35.98 -1.44
C VAL A 605 29.26 -35.30 -2.69
N ASP A 606 29.79 -36.09 -3.62
CA ASP A 606 30.30 -35.60 -4.91
C ASP A 606 29.27 -34.71 -5.63
N SER A 607 29.77 -33.67 -6.31
CA SER A 607 28.94 -32.68 -7.01
C SER A 607 27.97 -33.29 -8.02
N SER A 608 28.29 -34.46 -8.59
CA SER A 608 27.44 -35.20 -9.54
C SER A 608 26.29 -35.97 -8.87
N GLU A 609 26.31 -36.15 -7.55
CA GLU A 609 25.23 -36.76 -6.76
C GLU A 609 24.50 -35.78 -5.84
N ARG A 610 24.82 -34.49 -5.96
CA ARG A 610 24.16 -33.47 -5.19
C ARG A 610 22.68 -33.37 -5.57
N ILE A 611 21.83 -33.44 -4.56
CA ILE A 611 20.39 -33.35 -4.65
C ILE A 611 19.98 -31.90 -4.39
N ASP A 612 19.13 -31.37 -5.26
CA ASP A 612 18.61 -30.01 -5.15
C ASP A 612 17.30 -30.04 -4.34
N ILE A 613 17.32 -29.43 -3.16
CA ILE A 613 16.15 -29.32 -2.29
C ILE A 613 15.61 -27.91 -2.36
N ARG A 614 14.33 -27.77 -2.71
CA ARG A 614 13.67 -26.46 -2.83
C ARG A 614 12.41 -26.40 -1.99
N LEU A 615 12.28 -25.32 -1.22
CA LEU A 615 11.06 -25.01 -0.48
C LEU A 615 10.14 -24.14 -1.34
N THR A 616 8.88 -24.52 -1.43
CA THR A 616 7.85 -23.85 -2.22
C THR A 616 6.48 -23.98 -1.55
N GLY A 617 5.41 -23.69 -2.28
CA GLY A 617 4.04 -23.70 -1.76
C GLY A 617 3.54 -22.32 -1.38
N THR A 618 2.24 -22.23 -1.17
CA THR A 618 1.51 -20.97 -0.97
C THR A 618 2.07 -20.18 0.22
N SER A 619 2.40 -20.85 1.33
CA SER A 619 2.94 -20.19 2.53
C SER A 619 4.33 -19.60 2.30
N VAL A 620 5.20 -20.28 1.56
CA VAL A 620 6.55 -19.79 1.23
C VAL A 620 6.48 -18.58 0.30
N ILE A 621 5.62 -18.66 -0.72
CA ILE A 621 5.39 -17.57 -1.68
C ILE A 621 4.75 -16.35 -1.00
N PHE A 622 3.86 -16.56 -0.02
CA PHE A 622 3.31 -15.48 0.79
C PHE A 622 4.40 -14.69 1.53
N VAL A 623 5.35 -15.38 2.18
CA VAL A 623 6.47 -14.73 2.88
C VAL A 623 7.32 -13.90 1.93
N LYS A 624 7.70 -14.48 0.78
CA LYS A 624 8.48 -13.78 -0.25
C LYS A 624 7.72 -12.57 -0.79
N GLY A 625 6.42 -12.70 -1.06
CA GLY A 625 5.54 -11.62 -1.51
C GLY A 625 5.46 -10.48 -0.50
N ASN A 626 5.38 -10.79 0.79
CA ASN A 626 5.36 -9.78 1.85
C ASN A 626 6.70 -9.04 1.98
N ASP A 627 7.83 -9.75 1.94
CA ASP A 627 9.17 -9.14 1.93
C ASP A 627 9.35 -8.22 0.71
N TYR A 628 8.92 -8.68 -0.47
CA TYR A 628 8.96 -7.91 -1.70
C TYR A 628 8.08 -6.66 -1.62
N LEU A 629 6.84 -6.81 -1.14
CA LEU A 629 5.90 -5.70 -0.98
C LEU A 629 6.44 -4.63 -0.02
N ASN A 630 6.95 -5.04 1.15
CA ASN A 630 7.45 -4.09 2.15
C ASN A 630 8.66 -3.30 1.64
N ARG A 631 9.60 -3.97 0.97
CA ARG A 631 10.76 -3.32 0.37
C ARG A 631 10.34 -2.33 -0.72
N ASN A 632 9.44 -2.74 -1.62
CA ASN A 632 9.01 -1.88 -2.71
C ASN A 632 8.17 -0.69 -2.23
N LEU A 633 7.31 -0.86 -1.23
CA LEU A 633 6.58 0.27 -0.65
C LEU A 633 7.53 1.34 -0.07
N LEU A 634 8.60 0.93 0.59
CA LEU A 634 9.62 1.85 1.11
C LEU A 634 10.38 2.55 -0.01
N ILE A 635 10.80 1.81 -1.04
CA ILE A 635 11.50 2.38 -2.21
C ILE A 635 10.57 3.36 -2.95
N SER A 636 9.33 2.95 -3.25
CA SER A 636 8.33 3.81 -3.90
C SER A 636 8.07 5.08 -3.12
N LEU A 637 8.02 5.00 -1.78
CA LEU A 637 7.86 6.19 -0.95
C LEU A 637 9.04 7.15 -1.16
N ILE A 638 10.28 6.66 -1.08
CA ILE A 638 11.49 7.49 -1.29
C ILE A 638 11.49 8.09 -2.70
N VAL A 639 11.21 7.30 -3.73
CA VAL A 639 11.14 7.77 -5.12
C VAL A 639 10.06 8.84 -5.27
N ALA A 640 8.88 8.65 -4.67
CA ALA A 640 7.81 9.64 -4.72
C ALA A 640 8.24 10.96 -4.06
N PHE A 641 8.97 10.91 -2.94
CA PHE A 641 9.52 12.12 -2.31
C PHE A 641 10.52 12.85 -3.21
N VAL A 642 11.42 12.11 -3.84
CA VAL A 642 12.42 12.68 -4.75
C VAL A 642 11.73 13.31 -5.97
N VAL A 643 10.83 12.58 -6.64
CA VAL A 643 10.15 13.06 -7.85
C VAL A 643 9.27 14.27 -7.53
N ILE A 644 8.46 14.21 -6.46
CA ILE A 644 7.63 15.35 -6.06
C ILE A 644 8.52 16.53 -5.62
N GLY A 645 9.63 16.27 -4.93
CA GLY A 645 10.59 17.29 -4.53
C GLY A 645 11.20 18.01 -5.74
N LEU A 646 11.62 17.27 -6.76
CA LEU A 646 12.14 17.82 -8.02
C LEU A 646 11.08 18.65 -8.74
N ILE A 647 9.85 18.15 -8.83
CA ILE A 647 8.74 18.87 -9.48
C ILE A 647 8.45 20.18 -8.75
N MET A 648 8.38 20.16 -7.42
CA MET A 648 8.17 21.38 -6.64
C MET A 648 9.34 22.36 -6.81
N ALA A 649 10.58 21.88 -6.84
CA ALA A 649 11.75 22.72 -7.09
C ALA A 649 11.66 23.43 -8.46
N THR A 650 11.25 22.70 -9.50
CA THR A 650 11.09 23.24 -10.86
C THR A 650 9.92 24.20 -10.98
N ILE A 651 8.75 23.87 -10.40
CA ILE A 651 7.55 24.72 -10.48
C ILE A 651 7.77 26.05 -9.79
N PHE A 652 8.37 26.02 -8.60
CA PHE A 652 8.45 27.21 -7.79
C PHE A 652 9.63 28.11 -8.14
N MET A 653 10.63 27.68 -8.92
CA MET A 653 11.84 28.47 -9.26
C MET A 653 12.47 29.19 -8.04
N ILE A 654 12.33 28.64 -6.82
CA ILE A 654 12.75 29.25 -5.56
C ILE A 654 13.93 28.44 -4.99
N PRO A 655 14.91 29.10 -4.31
CA PRO A 655 16.01 28.44 -3.58
C PRO A 655 15.54 27.26 -2.73
N LEU A 656 16.42 26.29 -2.43
CA LEU A 656 16.10 25.05 -1.69
C LEU A 656 15.37 25.21 -0.32
N ALA A 657 15.26 26.43 0.21
CA ALA A 657 14.74 26.70 1.56
C ALA A 657 13.24 26.34 1.80
N PRO A 658 12.25 26.73 0.97
CA PRO A 658 10.86 26.33 1.16
C PRO A 658 10.61 24.86 0.81
N LEU A 659 11.40 24.30 -0.11
CA LEU A 659 11.37 22.87 -0.44
C LEU A 659 11.70 22.01 0.78
N ARG A 660 12.70 22.42 1.58
CA ARG A 660 13.05 21.75 2.84
C ARG A 660 11.89 21.74 3.83
N ILE A 661 11.19 22.86 4.00
CA ILE A 661 10.05 22.98 4.93
C ILE A 661 8.89 22.09 4.46
N PHE A 662 8.60 22.07 3.16
CA PHE A 662 7.55 21.25 2.57
C PHE A 662 7.83 19.74 2.73
N LEU A 663 9.05 19.30 2.40
CA LEU A 663 9.47 17.91 2.55
C LEU A 663 9.50 17.49 4.03
N LEU A 664 9.95 18.38 4.93
CA LEU A 664 9.95 18.15 6.37
C LEU A 664 8.53 17.96 6.91
N GLY A 665 7.57 18.78 6.48
CA GLY A 665 6.17 18.65 6.88
C GLY A 665 5.55 17.33 6.44
N ARG A 666 5.88 16.83 5.24
CA ARG A 666 5.44 15.51 4.77
C ARG A 666 6.14 14.36 5.49
N ALA A 667 7.45 14.47 5.72
CA ALA A 667 8.21 13.50 6.49
C ALA A 667 7.68 13.38 7.93
N LEU A 668 7.35 14.51 8.56
CA LEU A 668 6.75 14.57 9.90
C LEU A 668 5.41 13.83 9.95
N LYS A 669 4.53 13.99 8.95
CA LYS A 669 3.24 13.27 8.91
C LYS A 669 3.43 11.76 8.85
N LEU A 670 4.34 11.28 8.00
CA LEU A 670 4.68 9.86 7.95
C LEU A 670 5.29 9.39 9.27
N ALA A 671 6.17 10.19 9.85
CA ALA A 671 6.82 9.89 11.11
C ALA A 671 5.78 9.82 12.26
N ILE A 672 4.75 10.69 12.31
CA ILE A 672 3.60 10.59 13.24
C ILE A 672 2.90 9.26 13.10
N ILE A 673 2.69 8.83 11.85
CA ILE A 673 2.07 7.55 11.55
C ILE A 673 2.94 6.45 12.14
N TYR A 674 4.21 6.31 11.70
CA TYR A 674 5.14 5.29 12.18
C TYR A 674 5.37 5.30 13.70
N PHE A 675 5.33 6.46 14.34
CA PHE A 675 5.40 6.59 15.79
C PHE A 675 4.23 5.94 16.50
N LYS A 676 3.00 6.28 16.09
CA LYS A 676 1.79 5.66 16.62
C LYS A 676 1.78 4.17 16.35
N LEU A 677 2.31 3.74 15.20
CA LEU A 677 2.46 2.32 14.87
C LEU A 677 3.36 1.62 15.88
N GLY A 678 4.57 2.15 16.11
CA GLY A 678 5.53 1.60 17.07
C GLY A 678 4.97 1.47 18.48
N ILE A 679 4.31 2.52 18.99
CA ILE A 679 3.76 2.52 20.37
C ILE A 679 2.52 1.63 20.51
N SER A 680 1.69 1.53 19.47
CA SER A 680 0.46 0.73 19.54
C SER A 680 0.70 -0.78 19.59
N GLY A 681 1.94 -1.24 19.32
CA GLY A 681 2.26 -2.66 19.17
C GLY A 681 1.52 -3.36 18.01
N ARG A 682 0.77 -2.60 17.19
CA ARG A 682 0.01 -3.14 16.06
C ARG A 682 0.96 -3.47 14.91
N ARG A 683 0.67 -4.57 14.22
CA ARG A 683 1.46 -5.10 13.09
C ARG A 683 1.18 -4.32 11.81
N LEU A 684 2.22 -4.09 11.00
CA LEU A 684 2.16 -3.28 9.78
C LEU A 684 1.05 -3.72 8.79
N GLN A 685 0.65 -5.00 8.79
CA GLN A 685 -0.33 -5.55 7.85
C GLN A 685 -1.78 -5.22 8.20
N ARG A 686 -2.26 -5.50 9.43
CA ARG A 686 -3.59 -5.08 9.94
C ARG A 686 -3.87 -3.58 9.76
N ILE A 687 -2.80 -2.82 9.73
CA ILE A 687 -2.80 -1.38 9.65
C ILE A 687 -3.04 -0.87 8.22
N LYS A 688 -2.70 -1.62 7.16
CA LYS A 688 -2.96 -1.19 5.77
C LYS A 688 -4.46 -0.97 5.50
N LEU A 689 -5.34 -1.73 6.16
CA LEU A 689 -6.80 -1.57 6.11
C LEU A 689 -7.33 -0.52 7.09
N GLU A 690 -6.92 -0.54 8.37
CA GLU A 690 -7.38 0.45 9.38
C GLU A 690 -6.91 1.89 9.07
N GLN A 691 -5.71 2.06 8.51
CA GLN A 691 -5.20 3.37 8.08
C GLN A 691 -5.99 3.98 6.94
N LEU A 692 -6.79 3.20 6.21
CA LEU A 692 -7.66 3.77 5.20
C LEU A 692 -8.75 4.63 5.84
N SER A 693 -9.29 4.23 7.00
CA SER A 693 -10.21 5.06 7.80
C SER A 693 -9.50 6.30 8.38
N PHE A 694 -8.21 6.18 8.70
CA PHE A 694 -7.42 7.25 9.31
C PHE A 694 -6.92 8.28 8.28
N ARG A 695 -6.66 7.83 7.03
CA ARG A 695 -6.34 8.71 5.89
C ARG A 695 -7.47 9.68 5.59
N PHE A 696 -8.73 9.43 5.97
CA PHE A 696 -9.79 10.44 5.87
C PHE A 696 -9.52 11.66 6.73
N ARG A 697 -8.99 11.46 7.95
CA ARG A 697 -8.66 12.55 8.85
C ARG A 697 -7.43 13.30 8.38
N ASP A 698 -6.41 12.57 7.92
CA ASP A 698 -5.17 13.16 7.44
C ASP A 698 -5.35 13.85 6.07
N VAL A 699 -6.21 13.36 5.18
CA VAL A 699 -6.54 14.05 3.92
C VAL A 699 -7.44 15.26 4.16
N ALA A 700 -8.37 15.21 5.13
CA ALA A 700 -9.11 16.41 5.54
C ALA A 700 -8.20 17.46 6.19
N LEU A 701 -7.24 17.03 7.03
CA LEU A 701 -6.19 17.89 7.59
C LEU A 701 -5.22 18.39 6.53
N ASP A 702 -4.88 17.60 5.52
CA ASP A 702 -4.02 17.98 4.40
C ASP A 702 -4.73 18.94 3.46
N ALA A 703 -6.03 18.75 3.20
CA ALA A 703 -6.85 19.70 2.45
C ALA A 703 -7.00 21.02 3.21
N LEU A 704 -7.14 20.99 4.54
CA LEU A 704 -7.14 22.18 5.39
C LEU A 704 -5.76 22.84 5.45
N ALA A 705 -4.69 22.06 5.57
CA ALA A 705 -3.31 22.56 5.63
C ALA A 705 -2.84 23.11 4.28
N ASP A 706 -3.16 22.45 3.16
CA ASP A 706 -2.92 22.97 1.81
C ASP A 706 -3.78 24.19 1.53
N ALA A 707 -5.03 24.26 2.01
CA ALA A 707 -5.85 25.47 1.90
C ALA A 707 -5.23 26.65 2.67
N VAL A 708 -4.75 26.41 3.90
CA VAL A 708 -4.09 27.43 4.74
C VAL A 708 -2.72 27.82 4.16
N PHE A 709 -1.92 26.86 3.68
CA PHE A 709 -0.61 27.10 3.09
C PHE A 709 -0.72 27.81 1.73
N LYS A 710 -1.66 27.39 0.86
CA LYS A 710 -1.97 28.09 -0.41
C LYS A 710 -2.44 29.53 -0.15
N GLN A 711 -3.22 29.77 0.89
CA GLN A 711 -3.66 31.12 1.26
C GLN A 711 -2.50 31.99 1.76
N SER A 712 -1.51 31.41 2.45
CA SER A 712 -0.27 32.12 2.83
C SER A 712 0.65 32.41 1.63
N LEU A 713 0.74 31.49 0.66
CA LEU A 713 1.52 31.68 -0.57
C LEU A 713 0.89 32.74 -1.48
N PHE A 714 -0.44 32.79 -1.56
CA PHE A 714 -1.17 33.78 -2.36
C PHE A 714 -1.00 35.21 -1.84
N ARG A 715 -0.84 35.43 -0.52
CA ARG A 715 -0.53 36.76 0.02
C ARG A 715 0.84 37.25 -0.45
N VAL A 716 1.82 36.35 -0.55
CA VAL A 716 3.15 36.68 -1.06
C VAL A 716 3.07 36.98 -2.57
N GLU A 717 2.33 36.18 -3.33
CA GLU A 717 2.13 36.39 -4.77
C GLU A 717 1.34 37.67 -5.08
N GLU A 718 0.32 38.01 -4.27
CA GLU A 718 -0.50 39.22 -4.43
C GLU A 718 0.26 40.50 -4.10
N VAL A 719 1.13 40.47 -3.08
CA VAL A 719 2.07 41.57 -2.77
C VAL A 719 3.10 41.72 -3.89
N MET A 720 3.66 40.60 -4.37
CA MET A 720 4.63 40.59 -5.48
C MET A 720 4.03 41.12 -6.79
N LEU A 721 2.73 40.94 -7.04
CA LEU A 721 2.05 41.41 -8.26
C LEU A 721 1.57 42.87 -8.20
N ARG A 722 1.53 43.50 -7.01
CA ARG A 722 1.12 44.91 -6.82
C ARG A 722 2.30 45.90 -6.85
N LEU A 723 3.53 45.39 -6.76
CA LEU A 723 4.75 46.20 -6.87
C LEU A 723 5.00 46.60 -8.32
N ASP A 724 5.06 47.91 -8.60
CA ASP A 724 5.50 48.44 -9.90
C ASP A 724 7.03 48.47 -9.94
N TYR A 725 7.61 47.32 -10.28
CA TYR A 725 9.07 47.14 -10.36
C TYR A 725 9.75 48.16 -11.29
N ASN A 726 9.06 48.67 -12.31
CA ASN A 726 9.60 49.66 -13.23
C ASN A 726 9.61 51.07 -12.64
N LYS A 727 8.67 51.41 -11.77
CA LYS A 727 8.70 52.67 -11.00
C LYS A 727 9.76 52.59 -9.90
N LEU A 728 9.80 51.48 -9.16
CA LEU A 728 10.76 51.26 -8.08
C LEU A 728 12.21 51.26 -8.57
N ALA A 729 12.47 50.62 -9.72
CA ALA A 729 13.79 50.65 -10.37
C ALA A 729 14.16 52.07 -10.84
N ARG A 730 13.20 52.84 -11.39
CA ARG A 730 13.43 54.23 -11.81
C ARG A 730 13.74 55.16 -10.63
N ASP A 731 13.02 55.02 -9.52
CA ASP A 731 13.21 55.84 -8.32
C ASP A 731 14.56 55.56 -7.64
N VAL A 732 15.03 54.30 -7.65
CA VAL A 732 16.36 53.93 -7.13
C VAL A 732 17.49 54.34 -8.08
N LEU A 733 17.28 54.22 -9.39
CA LEU A 733 18.23 54.72 -10.40
C LEU A 733 18.38 56.24 -10.34
N ALA A 734 17.30 56.99 -10.11
CA ALA A 734 17.34 58.44 -9.96
C ALA A 734 18.17 58.90 -8.74
N THR A 735 18.17 58.13 -7.65
CA THR A 735 19.02 58.41 -6.47
C THR A 735 20.50 58.11 -6.66
N HIS A 736 20.87 57.33 -7.69
CA HIS A 736 22.26 57.00 -8.01
C HIS A 736 22.81 57.76 -9.24
N ASP A 737 21.98 58.59 -9.89
CA ASP A 737 22.30 59.29 -11.15
C ASP A 737 23.47 60.29 -10.99
N GLU A 738 23.58 60.97 -9.86
CA GLU A 738 24.71 61.88 -9.58
C GLU A 738 26.04 61.15 -9.34
N GLY A 739 26.01 60.00 -8.64
CA GLY A 739 27.19 59.16 -8.40
C GLY A 739 27.68 58.50 -9.69
N LEU A 740 26.74 58.02 -10.52
CA LEU A 740 27.01 57.49 -11.85
C LEU A 740 27.57 58.60 -12.77
N ARG A 741 27.01 59.81 -12.75
CA ARG A 741 27.53 60.96 -13.51
C ARG A 741 28.94 61.37 -13.07
N ARG A 742 29.24 61.45 -11.77
CA ARG A 742 30.60 61.79 -11.30
C ARG A 742 31.63 60.73 -11.68
N ALA A 743 31.31 59.45 -11.47
CA ALA A 743 32.18 58.34 -11.86
C ALA A 743 32.48 58.34 -13.38
N ILE A 744 31.48 58.64 -14.20
CA ILE A 744 31.65 58.75 -15.66
C ILE A 744 32.47 59.99 -16.03
N VAL A 745 32.23 61.15 -15.41
CA VAL A 745 32.94 62.41 -15.72
C VAL A 745 34.41 62.35 -15.32
N ASP A 746 34.73 61.82 -14.13
CA ASP A 746 36.11 61.69 -13.64
C ASP A 746 36.93 60.72 -14.51
N HIS A 747 36.29 59.66 -15.02
CA HIS A 747 36.96 58.69 -15.90
C HIS A 747 37.11 59.19 -17.35
N VAL A 748 36.16 59.97 -17.85
CA VAL A 748 36.26 60.62 -19.17
C VAL A 748 37.34 61.71 -19.18
N GLN A 749 37.57 62.41 -18.06
CA GLN A 749 38.69 63.35 -17.92
C GLN A 749 40.06 62.65 -17.90
N SER A 750 40.16 61.48 -17.25
CA SER A 750 41.36 60.63 -17.29
C SER A 750 41.72 60.18 -18.72
N ASN A 751 40.71 59.81 -19.51
CA ASN A 751 40.90 59.36 -20.89
C ASN A 751 41.34 60.47 -21.87
N ARG A 752 41.07 61.74 -21.54
CA ARG A 752 41.56 62.90 -22.30
C ARG A 752 43.08 63.09 -22.16
N MET A 753 43.67 62.78 -21.00
CA MET A 753 45.13 62.79 -20.84
C MET A 753 45.81 61.65 -21.62
N LEU A 754 45.20 60.46 -21.67
CA LEU A 754 45.67 59.33 -22.49
C LEU A 754 45.63 59.64 -24.00
N GLY A 755 44.63 60.39 -24.46
CA GLY A 755 44.52 60.83 -25.85
C GLY A 755 45.61 61.80 -26.30
N ASP A 756 46.17 62.61 -25.40
CA ASP A 756 47.31 63.48 -25.69
C ASP A 756 48.66 62.75 -25.63
N LEU A 757 48.80 61.73 -24.77
CA LEU A 757 49.95 60.81 -24.75
C LEU A 757 50.03 59.92 -26.01
N GLY A 758 48.89 59.56 -26.61
CA GLY A 758 48.82 58.76 -27.83
C GLY A 758 49.27 59.47 -29.11
N LYS A 759 49.53 60.78 -29.06
CA LYS A 759 50.08 61.56 -30.21
C LYS A 759 51.60 61.40 -30.38
N LEU A 760 52.28 60.72 -29.45
CA LEU A 760 53.70 60.42 -29.54
C LEU A 760 53.94 59.12 -30.34
N PRO A 761 54.91 59.08 -31.29
CA PRO A 761 54.99 58.03 -32.31
C PRO A 761 55.18 56.59 -31.79
N PHE A 762 55.67 56.41 -30.57
CA PHE A 762 55.97 55.08 -29.99
C PHE A 762 54.92 54.59 -28.97
N MET A 763 53.93 55.42 -28.60
CA MET A 763 52.94 55.10 -27.55
C MET A 763 51.59 54.62 -28.11
N SER A 764 51.36 54.68 -29.42
CA SER A 764 50.05 54.41 -30.03
C SER A 764 49.55 52.97 -29.83
N ALA A 765 50.45 51.99 -29.81
CA ALA A 765 50.12 50.59 -29.55
C ALA A 765 49.74 50.35 -28.07
N ILE A 766 50.45 51.02 -27.14
CA ILE A 766 50.22 50.90 -25.69
C ILE A 766 48.92 51.60 -25.29
N THR A 767 48.61 52.76 -25.89
CA THR A 767 47.35 53.48 -25.61
C THR A 767 46.10 52.73 -26.07
N ASN A 768 46.20 51.92 -27.14
CA ASN A 768 45.06 51.13 -27.63
C ASN A 768 44.78 49.89 -26.75
N GLU A 769 45.81 49.23 -26.21
CA GLU A 769 45.62 48.14 -25.23
C GLU A 769 45.16 48.67 -23.87
N LEU A 770 45.70 49.79 -23.38
CA LEU A 770 45.23 50.41 -22.14
C LEU A 770 43.80 50.99 -22.24
N GLY A 771 43.39 51.50 -23.41
CA GLY A 771 42.04 52.01 -23.66
C GLY A 771 40.96 50.93 -23.62
N ALA A 772 41.28 49.72 -24.09
CA ALA A 772 40.39 48.56 -23.98
C ALA A 772 40.28 48.06 -22.53
N SER A 773 41.40 48.00 -21.81
CA SER A 773 41.44 47.60 -20.39
C SER A 773 40.69 48.58 -19.48
N THR A 774 40.75 49.89 -19.75
CA THR A 774 39.97 50.89 -19.00
C THR A 774 38.47 50.78 -19.27
N ALA A 775 38.05 50.49 -20.51
CA ALA A 775 36.64 50.25 -20.81
C ALA A 775 36.10 49.00 -20.09
N GLU A 776 36.90 47.92 -20.02
CA GLU A 776 36.57 46.71 -19.27
C GLU A 776 36.53 46.96 -17.77
N THR A 777 37.48 47.74 -17.24
CA THR A 777 37.54 48.11 -15.82
C THR A 777 36.36 49.00 -15.42
N VAL A 778 35.94 49.94 -16.27
CA VAL A 778 34.71 50.74 -16.05
C VAL A 778 33.48 49.85 -16.07
N LEU A 779 33.42 48.89 -16.98
CA LEU A 779 32.32 47.93 -17.04
C LEU A 779 32.27 47.04 -15.80
N ASP A 780 33.43 46.65 -15.27
CA ASP A 780 33.55 45.85 -14.06
C ASP A 780 33.24 46.65 -12.79
N LEU A 781 33.67 47.92 -12.72
CA LEU A 781 33.34 48.84 -11.61
C LEU A 781 31.86 49.20 -11.60
N MET A 782 31.27 49.43 -12.79
CA MET A 782 29.82 49.59 -12.93
C MET A 782 29.07 48.31 -12.54
N LYS A 783 29.62 47.12 -12.79
CA LYS A 783 28.99 45.83 -12.42
C LYS A 783 29.10 45.49 -10.93
N THR A 784 30.24 45.77 -10.29
CA THR A 784 30.53 45.32 -8.93
C THR A 784 30.17 46.34 -7.85
N GLU A 785 30.48 47.63 -8.03
CA GLU A 785 30.16 48.65 -7.01
C GLU A 785 28.79 49.31 -7.25
N VAL A 786 28.53 49.79 -8.48
CA VAL A 786 27.31 50.56 -8.75
C VAL A 786 26.09 49.68 -9.00
N LEU A 787 26.18 48.64 -9.84
CA LEU A 787 25.09 47.66 -9.97
C LEU A 787 24.90 46.89 -8.67
N GLY A 788 25.97 46.59 -7.93
CA GLY A 788 25.89 45.92 -6.63
C GLY A 788 25.12 46.73 -5.59
N SER A 789 25.45 48.01 -5.42
CA SER A 789 24.72 48.92 -4.52
C SER A 789 23.30 49.19 -5.01
N VAL A 790 23.09 49.38 -6.32
CA VAL A 790 21.76 49.58 -6.92
C VAL A 790 20.90 48.33 -6.77
N PHE A 791 21.42 47.12 -6.96
CA PHE A 791 20.66 45.88 -6.71
C PHE A 791 20.42 45.67 -5.22
N HIS A 792 21.37 45.99 -4.35
CA HIS A 792 21.17 45.91 -2.90
C HIS A 792 20.07 46.87 -2.44
N ASP A 793 20.10 48.11 -2.90
CA ASP A 793 19.11 49.14 -2.58
C ASP A 793 17.77 48.87 -3.26
N ILE A 794 17.74 48.37 -4.51
CA ILE A 794 16.49 47.88 -5.13
C ILE A 794 15.93 46.74 -4.27
N THR A 795 16.75 45.79 -3.83
CA THR A 795 16.28 44.65 -3.03
C THR A 795 15.82 45.11 -1.64
N ALA A 796 16.51 46.07 -1.01
CA ALA A 796 16.14 46.66 0.26
C ALA A 796 14.88 47.52 0.15
N ARG A 797 14.72 48.29 -0.95
CA ARG A 797 13.50 49.07 -1.25
C ARG A 797 12.34 48.15 -1.58
N ILE A 798 12.54 47.08 -2.34
CA ILE A 798 11.53 46.03 -2.59
C ILE A 798 11.13 45.39 -1.27
N LEU A 799 12.07 45.03 -0.41
CA LEU A 799 11.77 44.42 0.89
C LEU A 799 11.07 45.40 1.84
N SER A 800 11.46 46.68 1.82
CA SER A 800 10.83 47.75 2.60
C SER A 800 9.43 48.09 2.10
N ASP A 801 9.22 48.18 0.78
CA ASP A 801 7.91 48.42 0.18
C ASP A 801 7.01 47.19 0.25
N MET A 802 7.58 45.97 0.20
CA MET A 802 6.87 44.76 0.58
C MET A 802 6.43 44.84 2.04
N HIS A 803 7.31 45.30 2.95
CA HIS A 803 7.00 45.44 4.36
C HIS A 803 5.93 46.51 4.63
N SER A 804 6.00 47.67 3.97
CA SER A 804 4.99 48.74 4.09
C SER A 804 3.68 48.37 3.39
N SER A 805 3.71 47.76 2.21
CA SER A 805 2.52 47.25 1.51
C SER A 805 1.86 46.08 2.25
N LEU A 806 2.63 45.30 3.00
CA LEU A 806 2.12 44.31 3.96
C LEU A 806 1.44 44.98 5.17
N GLN A 807 1.84 46.20 5.54
CA GLN A 807 1.19 47.01 6.59
C GLN A 807 -0.04 47.78 6.06
N GLU A 808 -0.05 48.21 4.80
CA GLU A 808 -1.16 48.91 4.12
C GLU A 808 -2.26 47.98 3.59
N LEU A 809 -2.01 46.68 3.49
CA LEU A 809 -3.06 45.67 3.30
C LEU A 809 -3.99 45.71 4.52
N ASP A 810 -5.12 46.43 4.39
CA ASP A 810 -6.17 46.65 5.40
C ASP A 810 -6.17 45.60 6.52
N LEU A 811 -5.42 45.88 7.59
CA LEU A 811 -5.60 45.26 8.90
C LEU A 811 -6.82 45.85 9.61
N VAL A 812 -7.52 46.82 9.01
CA VAL A 812 -8.70 47.48 9.56
C VAL A 812 -9.98 46.88 8.96
N ARG A 813 -10.35 45.71 9.49
CA ARG A 813 -11.74 45.45 9.92
C ARG A 813 -11.82 44.22 10.83
N ILE A 814 -10.93 44.16 11.83
CA ILE A 814 -11.05 43.27 12.99
C ILE A 814 -10.68 44.04 14.26
N THR A 815 -11.37 45.15 14.51
CA THR A 815 -11.61 45.69 15.85
C THR A 815 -12.83 46.58 15.70
N GLY A 816 -13.97 46.11 16.20
CA GLY A 816 -15.18 46.92 16.20
C GLY A 816 -15.02 48.03 17.21
N THR A 817 -14.83 49.25 16.72
CA THR A 817 -15.11 50.49 17.46
C THR A 817 -15.53 51.54 16.45
N ASP A 818 -16.84 51.77 16.37
CA ASP A 818 -17.39 53.04 15.91
C ASP A 818 -16.93 54.12 16.89
N GLN A 819 -16.18 55.11 16.41
CA GLN A 819 -16.23 56.52 16.83
C GLN A 819 -15.12 57.29 16.11
N TYR A 820 -15.46 58.07 15.08
CA TYR A 820 -15.36 59.55 15.08
C TYR A 820 -15.74 60.11 13.70
N LYS A 821 -16.56 61.16 13.73
CA LYS A 821 -17.04 61.95 12.59
C LYS A 821 -15.90 62.76 11.96
N VAL A 822 -15.97 62.83 10.64
CA VAL A 822 -15.43 63.81 9.67
C VAL A 822 -15.18 65.21 10.24
N VAL A 823 -14.00 65.81 9.98
CA VAL A 823 -13.84 67.23 9.58
C VAL A 823 -12.64 67.39 8.62
N LYS A 824 -12.90 68.03 7.47
CA LYS A 824 -11.91 68.59 6.52
C LYS A 824 -11.33 69.89 7.09
N HIS A 825 -10.04 70.16 6.89
CA HIS A 825 -9.48 71.51 6.69
C HIS A 825 -8.12 71.36 5.97
N GLY A 826 -7.73 72.13 4.95
CA GLY A 826 -8.18 73.46 4.53
C GLY A 826 -7.40 74.53 5.28
N LEU A 827 -6.30 75.00 4.67
CA LEU A 827 -5.38 76.09 5.05
C LEU A 827 -5.99 77.25 5.85
N GLU A 828 -5.32 77.72 6.91
CA GLU A 828 -4.80 79.08 7.13
C GLU A 828 -4.44 79.35 8.62
N ASP A 829 -3.28 80.01 8.77
CA ASP A 829 -2.81 80.94 9.82
C ASP A 829 -2.59 80.59 11.31
N SER A 830 -1.45 81.14 11.76
CA SER A 830 -0.76 81.09 13.06
C SER A 830 -1.32 82.06 14.13
N PRO A 831 -0.59 82.34 15.24
CA PRO A 831 -0.45 81.54 16.47
C PRO A 831 -0.95 82.35 17.70
N ASP A 832 -1.05 81.75 18.90
CA ASP A 832 -0.55 82.38 20.15
C ASP A 832 -0.95 81.67 21.46
N SER A 833 0.08 81.59 22.32
CA SER A 833 0.10 81.85 23.76
C SER A 833 -0.60 80.90 24.77
N ALA A 834 0.29 80.30 25.58
CA ALA A 834 0.47 80.55 27.02
C ALA A 834 -0.29 79.73 28.10
N ALA A 835 0.55 79.23 29.03
CA ALA A 835 0.42 79.22 30.49
C ALA A 835 -0.39 78.06 31.16
N VAL A 836 0.22 77.08 31.87
CA VAL A 836 0.90 77.10 33.23
C VAL A 836 -0.07 76.54 34.33
N PRO A 837 0.37 75.93 35.47
CA PRO A 837 0.63 74.49 35.63
C PRO A 837 0.06 73.94 36.98
N GLY A 838 0.51 72.78 37.46
CA GLY A 838 0.35 72.35 38.86
C GLY A 838 0.64 70.86 39.07
N ASN A 839 1.87 70.48 39.46
CA ASN A 839 2.29 70.14 40.83
C ASN A 839 1.44 69.08 41.55
N THR A 840 2.01 67.90 41.84
CA THR A 840 2.53 67.57 43.18
C THR A 840 3.28 66.23 43.20
N GLU A 841 4.37 66.24 43.97
CA GLU A 841 5.33 65.18 44.30
C GLU A 841 4.74 64.07 45.19
N ALA A 842 5.37 62.89 45.18
CA ALA A 842 6.03 62.29 46.35
C ALA A 842 6.54 60.86 46.06
N ASP A 843 7.86 60.65 46.22
CA ASP A 843 8.55 59.60 47.00
C ASP A 843 8.22 58.10 46.77
N THR A 844 9.15 57.13 46.76
CA THR A 844 10.53 57.04 47.28
C THR A 844 11.22 55.74 46.76
N THR A 845 12.50 55.85 46.41
CA THR A 845 13.66 54.95 46.70
C THR A 845 13.50 53.41 46.84
N HIS A 846 14.32 52.61 46.11
CA HIS A 846 15.57 52.03 46.63
C HIS A 846 16.29 51.00 45.71
N PHE A 847 17.62 51.21 45.62
CA PHE A 847 18.78 50.29 45.54
C PHE A 847 19.06 49.33 44.37
N LEU A 848 20.25 49.56 43.83
CA LEU A 848 21.15 48.74 43.03
C LEU A 848 22.14 47.96 43.93
N ASP A 849 22.62 46.85 43.35
CA ASP A 849 23.99 46.30 43.35
C ASP A 849 24.53 45.31 44.40
N ALA A 850 25.50 44.55 43.85
CA ALA A 850 26.49 43.60 44.40
C ALA A 850 26.01 42.13 44.53
N ASP A 851 26.76 41.08 44.17
CA ASP A 851 28.20 40.85 43.93
C ASP A 851 28.33 39.39 43.36
N GLN A 852 29.14 39.03 42.35
CA GLN A 852 30.59 38.77 42.26
C GLN A 852 30.94 37.28 41.97
N ASP A 853 32.07 37.12 41.25
CA ASP A 853 33.02 35.99 41.12
C ASP A 853 32.74 34.83 40.14
N ALA A 854 33.46 34.73 39.00
CA ALA A 854 34.89 34.32 38.76
C ALA A 854 34.97 32.79 38.46
N ALA A 855 35.75 32.20 37.55
CA ALA A 855 36.83 32.59 36.64
C ALA A 855 37.09 31.44 35.60
N ILE A 856 37.54 31.80 34.38
CA ILE A 856 38.68 31.25 33.57
C ILE A 856 38.70 29.72 33.27
N THR A 857 38.76 29.24 32.01
CA THR A 857 40.01 29.05 31.21
C THR A 857 39.75 28.73 29.72
N GLU A 858 40.68 29.19 28.88
CA GLU A 858 40.87 29.15 27.41
C GLU A 858 40.85 27.73 26.75
N HIS A 859 40.66 27.51 25.44
CA HIS A 859 41.49 27.94 24.29
C HIS A 859 40.81 27.61 22.92
N LYS A 860 40.88 28.57 21.96
CA LYS A 860 41.42 28.48 20.56
C LYS A 860 40.93 27.32 19.63
N ILE A 861 40.47 27.50 18.37
CA ILE A 861 41.11 28.07 17.16
C ILE A 861 40.05 28.26 16.04
N MET A 862 40.11 29.39 15.33
CA MET A 862 39.52 29.72 14.01
C MET A 862 40.57 29.48 12.89
N PRO A 863 40.28 29.48 11.57
CA PRO A 863 39.20 30.19 10.87
C PRO A 863 38.22 29.32 10.08
#